data_AF-A0A5M4D8X0-F1
#
_entry.id   AF-A0A5M4D8X0-F1
#
_cell.length_a   1.000
_cell.length_b   1.000
_cell.length_c   1.000
_cell.angle_alpha   90.00
_cell.angle_beta   90.00
_cell.angle_gamma   90.00
#
_symmetry.space_group_name_H-M   'P 1'
#
loop_
_entity.id
_entity.type
_entity.pdbx_description
1 polymer ?
#
loop_
_entity_poly.entity_id
_entity_poly.type
_entity_poly.pdbx_seq_one_letter_code
_entity_poly.pdbx_strand_id
1 'polypeptide(L)'
;MSRGAPSDPAALPTFAPFQAVDSGRTIDQVFAACNANMFEGYGLHLLADAARPLAFPLCAYRQLIASIASMPHIEPVTLRQLCRQPDGRTRVRLAIRHDVDGDVVAAERSAEIEAEFHVPTSYYFLHTAFYNGSFDGQTFRRHACMAHIYRRIQSLGHEVGLHTNGLEVYQRFGIDGAAAVAEEIAWMRAAGLDVRGTVGHGSKPVFGAENFEIFTGRRKGRARDDTLAQQKEPLEHQARHAMLHVLDERELELEYEGNDIFWQKKIRVEYGATRSVDGWRWNRRFDRDHPLPFCSQERMLADIAQLEPGCCVVLTIHPCYYGLRHRRDTAPVQRLERRPVVVHPDLGWRTWEPGRVVAVHEAHDDPRLERQTLHVPNQLGMLDVHDPLSPARLEAPRRVLILDGGAMADPGIAMPSSAPRLLESLLNSGGNRTACLSLTHPGMGASRLYGWLLFALSRFKPTDVILGLTAIEPARSLPAIWSMHEGLSWHHPAGACLAPDAQSSAEHRDASPGWRVRQQLPRLIENWPGISTPLSDIAAAPKLPRVDGVDAEAFLSTCLARIAATCASIGAGLHFVLTDDVRPVRDPAFREHFRAAAARWCKRLGPIVDPFDSYDALDAEGIDPLRPAGGLSIDAHRALAEALAAALLPAQ
;
A
#
# COMPACT_ATOMS: atom_id res chain seq x y z
N MET A 1 -11.19 33.73 19.49
CA MET A 1 -12.22 33.32 18.52
C MET A 1 -13.51 34.04 18.87
N SER A 2 -13.85 35.10 18.13
CA SER A 2 -15.13 35.81 18.29
C SER A 2 -16.25 34.86 17.87
N ARG A 3 -17.18 34.55 18.78
CA ARG A 3 -18.44 33.90 18.42
C ARG A 3 -19.21 34.91 17.57
N GLY A 4 -19.28 34.66 16.26
CA GLY A 4 -20.09 35.48 15.35
C GLY A 4 -21.54 35.52 15.82
N ALA A 5 -22.23 36.62 15.51
CA ALA A 5 -23.66 36.76 15.78
C ALA A 5 -24.42 35.56 15.20
N PRO A 6 -25.45 35.03 15.92
CA PRO A 6 -26.22 33.89 15.44
C PRO A 6 -26.83 34.21 14.08
N SER A 7 -26.53 33.38 13.08
CA SER A 7 -27.19 33.40 11.78
C SER A 7 -28.69 33.17 11.95
N ASP A 8 -29.49 33.79 11.08
CA ASP A 8 -30.94 33.59 11.03
C ASP A 8 -31.25 32.08 10.97
N PRO A 9 -31.91 31.50 11.99
CA PRO A 9 -32.18 30.06 12.07
C PRO A 9 -33.11 29.55 10.95
N ALA A 10 -33.67 30.44 10.13
CA ALA A 10 -34.53 30.06 9.00
C ALA A 10 -33.80 29.88 7.66
N ALA A 11 -32.55 30.34 7.51
CA ALA A 11 -31.86 30.25 6.23
C ALA A 11 -31.22 28.87 6.04
N LEU A 12 -31.77 28.06 5.13
CA LEU A 12 -31.16 26.79 4.74
C LEU A 12 -29.77 27.01 4.13
N PRO A 13 -28.79 26.13 4.41
CA PRO A 13 -27.49 26.20 3.75
C PRO A 13 -27.66 26.07 2.23
N THR A 14 -26.89 26.86 1.48
CA THR A 14 -26.85 26.78 0.01
C THR A 14 -25.63 25.96 -0.41
N PHE A 15 -25.81 25.09 -1.40
CA PHE A 15 -24.75 24.23 -1.93
C PHE A 15 -24.62 24.47 -3.43
N ALA A 16 -23.40 24.30 -3.95
CA ALA A 16 -23.18 24.31 -5.39
C ALA A 16 -23.92 23.13 -6.05
N PRO A 17 -24.47 23.31 -7.26
CA PRO A 17 -25.08 22.19 -7.98
C PRO A 17 -24.01 21.13 -8.28
N PHE A 18 -24.37 19.86 -8.17
CA PHE A 18 -23.49 18.78 -8.60
C PHE A 18 -23.34 18.80 -10.13
N GLN A 19 -22.11 18.63 -10.60
CA GLN A 19 -21.78 18.52 -12.01
C GLN A 19 -20.71 17.46 -12.17
N ALA A 20 -20.92 16.53 -13.10
CA ALA A 20 -19.90 15.55 -13.42
C ALA A 20 -19.56 15.55 -14.91
N VAL A 21 -18.27 15.34 -15.20
CA VAL A 21 -17.72 15.20 -16.54
C VAL A 21 -16.83 13.96 -16.59
N ASP A 22 -16.70 13.35 -17.76
CA ASP A 22 -15.75 12.25 -17.94
C ASP A 22 -14.31 12.75 -17.75
N SER A 23 -13.50 11.96 -17.05
CA SER A 23 -12.08 12.21 -16.85
C SER A 23 -11.24 11.85 -18.07
N GLY A 24 -11.79 11.05 -19.00
CA GLY A 24 -11.08 10.53 -20.17
C GLY A 24 -10.04 9.45 -19.83
N ARG A 25 -10.00 8.95 -18.60
CA ARG A 25 -9.09 7.87 -18.21
C ARG A 25 -9.54 6.53 -18.78
N THR A 26 -8.56 5.71 -19.14
CA THR A 26 -8.76 4.29 -19.51
C THR A 26 -8.86 3.40 -18.28
N ILE A 27 -9.38 2.18 -18.44
CA ILE A 27 -9.45 1.18 -17.35
C ILE A 27 -8.07 0.92 -16.77
N ASP A 28 -7.05 0.72 -17.62
CA ASP A 28 -5.68 0.43 -17.18
C ASP A 28 -5.08 1.56 -16.34
N GLN A 29 -5.34 2.82 -16.70
CA GLN A 29 -4.89 3.97 -15.90
C GLN A 29 -5.58 4.02 -14.53
N VAL A 30 -6.88 3.69 -14.46
CA VAL A 30 -7.61 3.64 -13.19
C VAL A 30 -7.14 2.47 -12.34
N PHE A 31 -6.92 1.30 -12.95
CA PHE A 31 -6.41 0.10 -12.28
C PHE A 31 -4.99 0.31 -11.76
N ALA A 32 -4.11 0.96 -12.54
CA ALA A 32 -2.76 1.32 -12.09
C ALA A 32 -2.80 2.27 -10.89
N ALA A 33 -3.66 3.30 -10.92
CA ALA A 33 -3.85 4.21 -9.79
C ALA A 33 -4.41 3.48 -8.56
N CYS A 34 -5.33 2.55 -8.77
CA CYS A 34 -5.90 1.69 -7.72
C CYS A 34 -4.86 0.78 -7.09
N ASN A 35 -4.07 0.08 -7.90
CA ASN A 35 -2.99 -0.77 -7.42
C ASN A 35 -1.95 0.04 -6.64
N ALA A 36 -1.60 1.24 -7.10
CA ALA A 36 -0.68 2.12 -6.38
C ALA A 36 -1.25 2.54 -5.02
N ASN A 37 -2.50 3.01 -4.97
CA ASN A 37 -3.13 3.42 -3.71
C ASN A 37 -3.32 2.25 -2.74
N MET A 38 -3.70 1.07 -3.25
CA MET A 38 -3.85 -0.13 -2.44
C MET A 38 -2.53 -0.72 -1.98
N PHE A 39 -1.47 -0.62 -2.78
CA PHE A 39 -0.14 -0.97 -2.32
C PHE A 39 0.33 -0.05 -1.19
N GLU A 40 0.10 1.26 -1.31
CA GLU A 40 0.49 2.23 -0.28
C GLU A 40 -0.32 2.07 1.03
N GLY A 41 -1.63 1.82 0.94
CA GLY A 41 -2.52 1.71 2.10
C GLY A 41 -2.66 0.31 2.70
N TYR A 42 -2.64 -0.73 1.87
CA TYR A 42 -2.98 -2.12 2.21
C TYR A 42 -1.94 -3.15 1.74
N GLY A 43 -0.83 -2.70 1.13
CA GLY A 43 0.31 -3.55 0.79
C GLY A 43 1.00 -4.08 2.04
N LEU A 44 2.18 -4.67 1.84
CA LEU A 44 3.00 -5.12 2.96
C LEU A 44 3.34 -3.91 3.81
N HIS A 45 2.79 -3.86 5.02
CA HIS A 45 3.06 -2.75 5.92
C HIS A 45 4.50 -2.87 6.38
N LEU A 46 5.37 -2.10 5.73
CA LEU A 46 6.80 -2.29 5.81
C LEU A 46 7.43 -1.91 7.18
N LEU A 47 6.62 -1.62 8.20
CA LEU A 47 7.09 -0.98 9.45
C LEU A 47 6.36 -1.42 10.73
N ALA A 48 5.47 -2.42 10.69
CA ALA A 48 4.85 -2.91 11.91
C ALA A 48 5.83 -3.85 12.65
N ASP A 49 5.97 -3.71 13.98
CA ASP A 49 6.87 -4.52 14.83
C ASP A 49 6.71 -6.04 14.66
N ALA A 50 5.58 -6.47 14.11
CA ALA A 50 5.45 -7.70 13.37
C ALA A 50 4.85 -7.33 12.01
N ALA A 51 5.48 -7.72 10.91
CA ALA A 51 4.97 -7.52 9.57
C ALA A 51 3.64 -8.25 9.37
N ARG A 52 2.57 -7.59 9.77
CA ARG A 52 1.22 -8.08 9.59
C ARG A 52 0.77 -7.60 8.22
N PRO A 53 0.48 -8.52 7.28
CA PRO A 53 -0.19 -8.11 6.06
C PRO A 53 -1.48 -7.35 6.44
N LEU A 54 -1.75 -6.25 5.73
CA LEU A 54 -2.99 -5.48 5.90
C LEU A 54 -4.10 -5.95 4.97
N ALA A 55 -3.74 -6.75 3.97
CA ALA A 55 -4.65 -7.48 3.10
C ALA A 55 -4.23 -8.94 2.96
N PHE A 56 -5.21 -9.82 2.84
CA PHE A 56 -5.04 -11.18 2.37
C PHE A 56 -4.85 -11.21 0.84
N PRO A 57 -4.25 -12.27 0.30
CA PRO A 57 -4.35 -12.58 -1.12
C PRO A 57 -5.76 -13.08 -1.47
N LEU A 58 -6.15 -12.97 -2.75
CA LEU A 58 -7.43 -13.47 -3.26
C LEU A 58 -7.59 -14.99 -3.10
N CYS A 59 -6.52 -15.76 -2.95
CA CYS A 59 -6.66 -17.19 -2.65
C CYS A 59 -7.27 -17.46 -1.27
N ALA A 60 -7.09 -16.57 -0.29
CA ALA A 60 -7.77 -16.68 1.00
C ALA A 60 -9.27 -16.36 0.87
N TYR A 61 -9.60 -15.39 0.01
CA TYR A 61 -10.98 -15.09 -0.36
C TYR A 61 -11.65 -16.27 -1.08
N ARG A 62 -10.95 -16.88 -2.05
CA ARG A 62 -11.38 -18.11 -2.71
C ARG A 62 -11.67 -19.25 -1.73
N GLN A 63 -10.84 -19.42 -0.70
CA GLN A 63 -11.10 -20.41 0.36
C GLN A 63 -12.36 -20.09 1.17
N LEU A 64 -12.61 -18.81 1.47
CA LEU A 64 -13.85 -18.37 2.11
C LEU A 64 -15.07 -18.78 1.26
N ILE A 65 -15.06 -18.43 -0.01
CA ILE A 65 -16.17 -18.72 -0.94
C ILE A 65 -16.36 -20.23 -1.12
N ALA A 66 -15.29 -20.98 -1.36
CA ALA A 66 -15.35 -22.44 -1.47
C ALA A 66 -15.93 -23.10 -0.20
N SER A 67 -15.56 -22.58 0.98
CA SER A 67 -16.08 -23.08 2.25
C SER A 67 -17.59 -22.83 2.37
N ILE A 68 -18.06 -21.62 2.05
CA ILE A 68 -19.50 -21.30 2.04
C ILE A 68 -20.25 -22.19 1.05
N ALA A 69 -19.75 -22.31 -0.18
CA ALA A 69 -20.38 -23.13 -1.23
C ALA A 69 -20.45 -24.62 -0.86
N SER A 70 -19.54 -25.11 -0.02
CA SER A 70 -19.53 -26.51 0.44
C SER A 70 -20.58 -26.83 1.52
N MET A 71 -21.25 -25.83 2.11
CA MET A 71 -22.21 -26.02 3.19
C MET A 71 -23.64 -26.26 2.63
N PRO A 72 -24.17 -27.50 2.64
CA PRO A 72 -25.40 -27.84 1.90
C PRO A 72 -26.69 -27.20 2.44
N HIS A 73 -26.67 -26.73 3.69
CA HIS A 73 -27.81 -26.08 4.34
C HIS A 73 -27.77 -24.55 4.21
N ILE A 74 -26.69 -23.99 3.64
CA ILE A 74 -26.57 -22.57 3.32
C ILE A 74 -27.11 -22.33 1.91
N GLU A 75 -27.89 -21.27 1.75
CA GLU A 75 -28.36 -20.76 0.48
C GLU A 75 -27.74 -19.38 0.25
N PRO A 76 -26.68 -19.28 -0.58
CA PRO A 76 -26.12 -17.99 -0.93
C PRO A 76 -27.08 -17.21 -1.83
N VAL A 77 -27.36 -15.95 -1.48
CA VAL A 77 -28.29 -15.07 -2.17
C VAL A 77 -27.73 -13.65 -2.22
N THR A 78 -28.17 -12.84 -3.17
CA THR A 78 -27.84 -11.40 -3.15
C THR A 78 -28.56 -10.71 -1.99
N LEU A 79 -28.05 -9.56 -1.55
CA LEU A 79 -28.68 -8.77 -0.50
C LEU A 79 -30.09 -8.31 -0.89
N ARG A 80 -30.34 -7.95 -2.16
CA ARG A 80 -31.70 -7.68 -2.67
C ARG A 80 -32.64 -8.85 -2.49
N GLN A 81 -32.20 -10.06 -2.83
CA GLN A 81 -33.01 -11.27 -2.65
C GLN A 81 -33.30 -11.51 -1.17
N LEU A 82 -32.30 -11.34 -0.31
CA LEU A 82 -32.45 -11.46 1.14
C LEU A 82 -33.45 -10.44 1.70
N CYS A 83 -33.36 -9.16 1.30
CA CYS A 83 -34.27 -8.11 1.74
C CYS A 83 -35.73 -8.34 1.28
N ARG A 84 -35.93 -8.83 0.05
CA ARG A 84 -37.27 -9.13 -0.49
C ARG A 84 -37.91 -10.36 0.16
N GLN A 85 -37.11 -11.38 0.45
CA GLN A 85 -37.57 -12.66 0.94
C GLN A 85 -36.67 -13.15 2.08
N PRO A 86 -36.76 -12.55 3.26
CA PRO A 86 -35.87 -12.91 4.37
C PRO A 86 -36.29 -14.22 5.07
N ASP A 87 -37.47 -14.78 4.75
CA ASP A 87 -37.93 -16.06 5.30
C ASP A 87 -37.15 -17.24 4.68
N GLY A 88 -36.35 -17.90 5.51
CA GLY A 88 -35.50 -19.05 5.14
C GLY A 88 -35.94 -20.37 5.78
N ARG A 89 -37.24 -20.67 5.92
CA ARG A 89 -37.73 -21.83 6.71
C ARG A 89 -36.97 -23.15 6.55
N THR A 90 -36.43 -23.40 5.36
CA THR A 90 -35.75 -24.66 5.00
C THR A 90 -34.22 -24.57 4.97
N ARG A 91 -33.64 -23.36 4.96
CA ARG A 91 -32.18 -23.13 4.80
C ARG A 91 -31.71 -21.88 5.54
N VAL A 92 -30.42 -21.79 5.80
CA VAL A 92 -29.82 -20.52 6.23
C VAL A 92 -29.56 -19.68 4.99
N ARG A 93 -30.14 -18.50 4.88
CA ARG A 93 -29.89 -17.60 3.74
C ARG A 93 -28.70 -16.70 4.05
N LEU A 94 -27.68 -16.73 3.20
CA LEU A 94 -26.45 -15.97 3.39
C LEU A 94 -26.27 -14.96 2.26
N ALA A 95 -26.15 -13.68 2.60
CA ALA A 95 -25.76 -12.63 1.67
C ALA A 95 -24.34 -12.16 1.96
N ILE A 96 -23.52 -12.05 0.91
CA ILE A 96 -22.23 -11.36 0.96
C ILE A 96 -22.42 -10.00 0.31
N ARG A 97 -22.12 -8.95 1.08
CA ARG A 97 -22.12 -7.56 0.66
C ARG A 97 -20.68 -7.09 0.56
N HIS A 98 -20.31 -6.53 -0.60
CA HIS A 98 -19.02 -5.89 -0.84
C HIS A 98 -19.16 -4.38 -0.79
N ASP A 99 -18.50 -3.75 0.19
CA ASP A 99 -18.32 -2.31 0.24
C ASP A 99 -17.05 -1.96 -0.54
N VAL A 100 -17.20 -1.55 -1.80
CA VAL A 100 -16.08 -1.30 -2.71
C VAL A 100 -15.56 0.12 -2.46
N ASP A 101 -14.81 0.30 -1.37
CA ASP A 101 -14.32 1.64 -0.96
C ASP A 101 -13.10 2.13 -1.74
N GLY A 102 -12.27 1.21 -2.23
CA GLY A 102 -10.99 1.57 -2.86
C GLY A 102 -10.42 0.57 -3.85
N ASP A 103 -10.62 -0.74 -3.65
CA ASP A 103 -10.01 -1.76 -4.51
C ASP A 103 -10.99 -2.36 -5.52
N VAL A 104 -11.27 -1.62 -6.60
CA VAL A 104 -12.16 -2.09 -7.68
C VAL A 104 -11.58 -3.30 -8.43
N VAL A 105 -10.25 -3.44 -8.45
CA VAL A 105 -9.57 -4.58 -9.10
C VAL A 105 -9.77 -5.85 -8.28
N ALA A 106 -9.60 -5.79 -6.96
CA ALA A 106 -9.91 -6.92 -6.09
C ALA A 106 -11.41 -7.24 -6.11
N ALA A 107 -12.29 -6.24 -6.23
CA ALA A 107 -13.73 -6.46 -6.38
C ALA A 107 -14.08 -7.26 -7.63
N GLU A 108 -13.51 -6.90 -8.79
CA GLU A 108 -13.70 -7.66 -10.05
C GLU A 108 -13.22 -9.11 -9.90
N ARG A 109 -12.05 -9.33 -9.30
CA ARG A 109 -11.52 -10.69 -9.09
C ARG A 109 -12.31 -11.50 -8.07
N SER A 110 -12.84 -10.86 -7.04
CA SER A 110 -13.75 -11.49 -6.09
C SER A 110 -15.02 -11.98 -6.81
N ALA A 111 -15.58 -11.18 -7.72
CA ALA A 111 -16.76 -11.55 -8.49
C ALA A 111 -16.50 -12.78 -9.38
N GLU A 112 -15.33 -12.83 -10.04
CA GLU A 112 -14.93 -14.00 -10.83
C GLU A 112 -14.84 -15.28 -9.97
N ILE A 113 -14.26 -15.18 -8.78
CA ILE A 113 -14.17 -16.29 -7.83
C ILE A 113 -15.57 -16.74 -7.39
N GLU A 114 -16.44 -15.80 -7.02
CA GLU A 114 -17.80 -16.12 -6.60
C GLU A 114 -18.63 -16.78 -7.69
N ALA A 115 -18.52 -16.31 -8.93
CA ALA A 115 -19.17 -16.91 -10.09
C ALA A 115 -18.71 -18.35 -10.35
N GLU A 116 -17.40 -18.64 -10.17
CA GLU A 116 -16.84 -19.99 -10.28
C GLU A 116 -17.48 -20.98 -9.28
N PHE A 117 -17.82 -20.52 -8.08
CA PHE A 117 -18.49 -21.34 -7.06
C PHE A 117 -20.01 -21.21 -7.05
N HIS A 118 -20.60 -20.50 -8.03
CA HIS A 118 -22.04 -20.21 -8.11
C HIS A 118 -22.61 -19.55 -6.84
N VAL A 119 -21.85 -18.62 -6.25
CA VAL A 119 -22.22 -17.86 -5.06
C VAL A 119 -22.64 -16.45 -5.49
N PRO A 120 -23.94 -16.13 -5.65
CA PRO A 120 -24.37 -14.78 -5.96
C PRO A 120 -24.20 -13.84 -4.76
N THR A 121 -23.74 -12.62 -5.02
CA THR A 121 -23.37 -11.61 -3.99
C THR A 121 -23.74 -10.20 -4.46
N SER A 122 -23.52 -9.18 -3.61
CA SER A 122 -23.89 -7.79 -3.92
C SER A 122 -22.69 -6.86 -3.78
N TYR A 123 -22.43 -6.03 -4.81
CA TYR A 123 -21.35 -5.04 -4.85
C TYR A 123 -21.89 -3.63 -4.80
N TYR A 124 -21.44 -2.83 -3.83
CA TYR A 124 -21.81 -1.42 -3.70
C TYR A 124 -20.61 -0.53 -3.98
N PHE A 125 -20.66 0.19 -5.09
CA PHE A 125 -19.57 1.07 -5.53
C PHE A 125 -19.69 2.43 -4.85
N LEU A 126 -18.61 2.84 -4.18
CA LEU A 126 -18.53 4.14 -3.53
C LEU A 126 -18.30 5.22 -4.57
N HIS A 127 -19.31 6.06 -4.79
CA HIS A 127 -19.24 7.09 -5.81
C HIS A 127 -18.19 8.18 -5.56
N THR A 128 -17.71 8.33 -4.31
CA THR A 128 -16.59 9.22 -3.95
C THR A 128 -15.23 8.54 -3.92
N ALA A 129 -15.15 7.24 -4.22
CA ALA A 129 -13.88 6.53 -4.29
C ALA A 129 -13.05 7.00 -5.48
N PHE A 130 -11.73 6.99 -5.31
CA PHE A 130 -10.78 7.47 -6.32
C PHE A 130 -10.85 6.69 -7.64
N TYR A 131 -11.31 5.43 -7.62
CA TYR A 131 -11.50 4.65 -8.85
C TYR A 131 -12.72 5.14 -9.64
N ASN A 132 -13.72 5.72 -8.96
CA ASN A 132 -14.92 6.25 -9.60
C ASN A 132 -14.71 7.66 -10.16
N GLY A 133 -13.85 8.45 -9.51
CA GLY A 133 -13.47 9.78 -9.98
C GLY A 133 -12.83 10.64 -8.89
N SER A 134 -12.68 11.92 -9.17
CA SER A 134 -12.16 12.90 -8.22
C SER A 134 -12.80 14.27 -8.43
N PHE A 135 -12.95 15.05 -7.36
CA PHE A 135 -13.39 16.44 -7.48
C PHE A 135 -12.24 17.36 -7.93
N ASP A 136 -12.49 18.14 -8.96
CA ASP A 136 -11.66 19.24 -9.48
C ASP A 136 -12.43 20.54 -9.27
N GLY A 137 -12.19 21.20 -8.13
CA GLY A 137 -13.06 22.27 -7.64
C GLY A 137 -14.46 21.75 -7.33
N GLN A 138 -15.47 22.32 -8.01
CA GLN A 138 -16.88 21.93 -7.86
C GLN A 138 -17.35 20.87 -8.88
N THR A 139 -16.46 20.44 -9.77
CA THR A 139 -16.81 19.47 -10.83
C THR A 139 -16.24 18.10 -10.51
N PHE A 140 -17.07 17.07 -10.57
CA PHE A 140 -16.65 15.68 -10.40
C PHE A 140 -16.12 15.09 -11.72
N ARG A 141 -14.83 14.74 -11.77
CA ARG A 141 -14.17 14.09 -12.90
C ARG A 141 -14.40 12.57 -12.83
N ARG A 142 -15.58 12.11 -13.23
CA ARG A 142 -15.98 10.69 -13.22
C ARG A 142 -15.13 9.88 -14.20
N HIS A 143 -14.70 8.69 -13.79
CA HIS A 143 -14.00 7.74 -14.66
C HIS A 143 -15.04 6.89 -15.40
N ALA A 144 -15.60 7.41 -16.50
CA ALA A 144 -16.74 6.77 -17.17
C ALA A 144 -16.45 5.32 -17.63
N CYS A 145 -15.18 5.00 -17.88
CA CYS A 145 -14.72 3.65 -18.22
C CYS A 145 -15.04 2.58 -17.16
N MET A 146 -15.22 2.95 -15.89
CA MET A 146 -15.54 2.01 -14.81
C MET A 146 -16.91 1.34 -14.94
N ALA A 147 -17.85 1.93 -15.69
CA ALA A 147 -19.11 1.26 -16.02
C ALA A 147 -18.91 -0.09 -16.75
N HIS A 148 -17.78 -0.28 -17.44
CA HIS A 148 -17.42 -1.58 -18.00
C HIS A 148 -17.23 -2.64 -16.90
N ILE A 149 -16.48 -2.31 -15.84
CA ILE A 149 -16.19 -3.22 -14.73
C ILE A 149 -17.46 -3.55 -13.95
N TYR A 150 -18.30 -2.54 -13.68
CA TYR A 150 -19.56 -2.74 -12.97
C TYR A 150 -20.49 -3.68 -13.75
N ARG A 151 -20.58 -3.52 -15.08
CA ARG A 151 -21.39 -4.40 -15.94
C ARG A 151 -20.84 -5.82 -15.99
N ARG A 152 -19.52 -5.98 -16.03
CA ARG A 152 -18.89 -7.30 -15.97
C ARG A 152 -19.27 -8.02 -14.69
N ILE A 153 -19.17 -7.36 -13.54
CA ILE A 153 -19.58 -7.92 -12.25
C ILE A 153 -21.07 -8.29 -12.27
N GLN A 154 -21.95 -7.44 -12.78
CA GLN A 154 -23.38 -7.78 -12.90
C GLN A 154 -23.63 -8.96 -13.86
N SER A 155 -22.88 -9.06 -14.96
CA SER A 155 -23.00 -10.15 -15.94
C SER A 155 -22.55 -11.51 -15.41
N LEU A 156 -21.72 -11.52 -14.35
CA LEU A 156 -21.32 -12.73 -13.62
C LEU A 156 -22.41 -13.24 -12.66
N GLY A 157 -23.56 -12.57 -12.59
CA GLY A 157 -24.71 -12.95 -11.76
C GLY A 157 -24.79 -12.24 -10.41
N HIS A 158 -23.92 -11.25 -10.17
CA HIS A 158 -23.92 -10.46 -8.94
C HIS A 158 -24.86 -9.26 -9.04
N GLU A 159 -25.31 -8.80 -7.88
CA GLU A 159 -25.99 -7.53 -7.76
C GLU A 159 -24.99 -6.36 -7.77
N VAL A 160 -25.38 -5.23 -8.37
CA VAL A 160 -24.65 -3.97 -8.32
C VAL A 160 -25.55 -2.89 -7.73
N GLY A 161 -25.06 -2.20 -6.70
CA GLY A 161 -25.71 -1.08 -6.02
C GLY A 161 -24.77 0.10 -5.82
N LEU A 162 -25.28 1.16 -5.19
CA LEU A 162 -24.50 2.36 -4.88
C LEU A 162 -24.12 2.40 -3.39
N HIS A 163 -22.84 2.60 -3.09
CA HIS A 163 -22.40 2.92 -1.73
C HIS A 163 -22.44 4.44 -1.54
N THR A 164 -23.51 4.93 -0.91
CA THR A 164 -23.86 6.35 -0.86
C THR A 164 -23.04 7.08 0.19
N ASN A 165 -22.49 8.24 -0.20
CA ASN A 165 -21.64 9.08 0.64
C ASN A 165 -21.93 10.58 0.43
N GLY A 166 -23.21 10.93 0.25
CA GLY A 166 -23.64 12.30 -0.04
C GLY A 166 -23.30 13.28 1.08
N LEU A 167 -23.19 12.82 2.33
CA LEU A 167 -22.78 13.67 3.44
C LEU A 167 -21.33 14.16 3.31
N GLU A 168 -20.42 13.33 2.77
CA GLU A 168 -19.07 13.79 2.44
C GLU A 168 -19.12 14.88 1.37
N VAL A 169 -19.94 14.69 0.33
CA VAL A 169 -20.08 15.65 -0.77
C VAL A 169 -20.51 17.03 -0.25
N TYR A 170 -21.53 17.06 0.61
CA TYR A 170 -21.97 18.28 1.30
C TYR A 170 -20.85 18.90 2.14
N GLN A 171 -20.31 18.14 3.09
CA GLN A 171 -19.49 18.69 4.15
C GLN A 171 -18.07 19.03 3.72
N ARG A 172 -17.53 18.28 2.74
CA ARG A 172 -16.13 18.43 2.29
C ARG A 172 -16.02 19.36 1.09
N PHE A 173 -16.98 19.32 0.17
CA PHE A 173 -16.87 20.04 -1.10
C PHE A 173 -17.86 21.20 -1.23
N GLY A 174 -18.85 21.32 -0.33
CA GLY A 174 -19.88 22.36 -0.41
C GLY A 174 -20.80 22.20 -1.63
N ILE A 175 -20.93 20.96 -2.12
CA ILE A 175 -21.72 20.58 -3.29
C ILE A 175 -22.97 19.83 -2.82
N ASP A 176 -24.04 19.89 -3.60
CA ASP A 176 -25.27 19.16 -3.31
C ASP A 176 -25.06 17.64 -3.35
N GLY A 177 -24.87 17.04 -2.17
CA GLY A 177 -24.64 15.60 -2.02
C GLY A 177 -25.84 14.72 -2.38
N ALA A 178 -27.06 15.24 -2.31
CA ALA A 178 -28.25 14.53 -2.75
C ALA A 178 -28.29 14.43 -4.28
N ALA A 179 -28.00 15.56 -4.94
CA ALA A 179 -27.86 15.59 -6.40
C ALA A 179 -26.75 14.64 -6.87
N ALA A 180 -25.61 14.58 -6.16
CA ALA A 180 -24.51 13.65 -6.47
C ALA A 180 -24.95 12.18 -6.42
N VAL A 181 -25.70 11.78 -5.39
CA VAL A 181 -26.23 10.42 -5.26
C VAL A 181 -27.25 10.10 -6.37
N ALA A 182 -28.20 11.00 -6.61
CA ALA A 182 -29.23 10.79 -7.63
C ALA A 182 -28.64 10.72 -9.05
N GLU A 183 -27.70 11.61 -9.38
CA GLU A 183 -27.03 11.62 -10.68
C GLU A 183 -26.18 10.36 -10.89
N GLU A 184 -25.48 9.88 -9.86
CA GLU A 184 -24.68 8.66 -10.00
C GLU A 184 -25.55 7.42 -10.26
N ILE A 185 -26.69 7.28 -9.55
CA ILE A 185 -27.66 6.20 -9.83
C ILE A 185 -28.16 6.29 -11.28
N ALA A 186 -28.54 7.49 -11.72
CA ALA A 186 -29.01 7.72 -13.08
C ALA A 186 -27.95 7.39 -14.12
N TRP A 187 -26.69 7.80 -13.90
CA TRP A 187 -25.56 7.50 -14.77
C TRP A 187 -25.28 5.99 -14.84
N MET A 188 -25.24 5.29 -13.70
CA MET A 188 -25.03 3.83 -13.69
C MET A 188 -26.12 3.10 -14.48
N ARG A 189 -27.40 3.49 -14.32
CA ARG A 189 -28.52 2.93 -15.08
C ARG A 189 -28.43 3.24 -16.57
N ALA A 190 -28.09 4.48 -16.92
CA ALA A 190 -27.86 4.87 -18.31
C ALA A 190 -26.72 4.07 -18.97
N ALA A 191 -25.74 3.63 -18.18
CA ALA A 191 -24.68 2.75 -18.64
C ALA A 191 -25.10 1.27 -18.78
N GLY A 192 -26.34 0.93 -18.41
CA GLY A 192 -26.93 -0.40 -18.57
C GLY A 192 -26.93 -1.28 -17.31
N LEU A 193 -26.74 -0.70 -16.12
CA LEU A 193 -26.75 -1.43 -14.85
C LEU A 193 -28.16 -1.47 -14.22
N ASP A 194 -28.58 -2.62 -13.69
CA ASP A 194 -29.78 -2.73 -12.84
C ASP A 194 -29.45 -2.34 -11.39
N VAL A 195 -29.38 -1.04 -11.11
CA VAL A 195 -29.13 -0.51 -9.75
C VAL A 195 -30.44 -0.38 -9.00
N ARG A 196 -30.64 -1.18 -7.93
CA ARG A 196 -31.91 -1.27 -7.18
C ARG A 196 -31.76 -1.14 -5.66
N GLY A 197 -30.53 -1.06 -5.17
CA GLY A 197 -30.25 -0.90 -3.76
C GLY A 197 -29.09 0.05 -3.51
N THR A 198 -29.10 0.64 -2.32
CA THR A 198 -28.01 1.50 -1.84
C THR A 198 -27.48 0.98 -0.52
N VAL A 199 -26.29 1.42 -0.14
CA VAL A 199 -25.86 1.35 1.25
C VAL A 199 -25.12 2.60 1.69
N GLY A 200 -25.43 3.13 2.87
CA GLY A 200 -24.67 4.23 3.48
C GLY A 200 -23.20 3.88 3.75
N HIS A 201 -22.28 4.68 3.20
CA HIS A 201 -20.86 4.71 3.56
C HIS A 201 -20.64 5.56 4.82
N GLY A 202 -19.53 5.34 5.51
CA GLY A 202 -19.19 6.13 6.69
C GLY A 202 -20.18 5.97 7.83
N SER A 203 -20.06 6.84 8.85
CA SER A 203 -20.93 6.73 10.02
C SER A 203 -21.13 8.06 10.75
N LYS A 204 -22.15 8.08 11.62
CA LYS A 204 -22.52 9.23 12.46
C LYS A 204 -21.35 9.94 13.17
N PRO A 205 -20.33 9.25 13.72
CA PRO A 205 -19.18 9.93 14.33
C PRO A 205 -18.41 10.87 13.39
N VAL A 206 -18.38 10.57 12.08
CA VAL A 206 -17.64 11.35 11.08
C VAL A 206 -18.45 12.54 10.61
N PHE A 207 -19.73 12.32 10.26
CA PHE A 207 -20.55 13.31 9.57
C PHE A 207 -21.67 13.91 10.42
N GLY A 208 -21.89 13.42 11.64
CA GLY A 208 -23.03 13.81 12.50
C GLY A 208 -24.32 13.02 12.22
N ALA A 209 -24.38 12.28 11.11
CA ALA A 209 -25.46 11.38 10.72
C ALA A 209 -24.93 10.17 9.92
N GLU A 210 -25.73 9.13 9.78
CA GLU A 210 -25.46 8.02 8.85
C GLU A 210 -25.80 8.45 7.42
N ASN A 211 -25.05 8.01 6.40
CA ASN A 211 -25.29 8.46 5.03
C ASN A 211 -26.66 8.05 4.45
N PHE A 212 -27.28 6.98 4.95
CA PHE A 212 -28.65 6.62 4.55
C PHE A 212 -29.69 7.64 5.06
N GLU A 213 -29.36 8.48 6.04
CA GLU A 213 -30.28 9.52 6.55
C GLU A 213 -30.52 10.65 5.53
N ILE A 214 -29.79 10.66 4.40
CA ILE A 214 -30.10 11.53 3.26
C ILE A 214 -31.47 11.22 2.64
N PHE A 215 -31.96 9.98 2.79
CA PHE A 215 -33.25 9.55 2.27
C PHE A 215 -34.41 9.91 3.22
N THR A 216 -35.56 10.27 2.65
CA THR A 216 -36.80 10.58 3.35
C THR A 216 -37.35 9.33 4.05
N GLY A 217 -38.01 9.51 5.19
CA GLY A 217 -38.60 8.39 5.93
C GLY A 217 -37.58 7.44 6.56
N ARG A 218 -36.28 7.74 6.54
CA ARG A 218 -35.26 7.01 7.30
C ARG A 218 -35.18 7.53 8.74
N ARG A 219 -34.84 6.63 9.68
CA ARG A 219 -34.77 6.93 11.12
C ARG A 219 -33.49 7.72 11.44
N LYS A 220 -33.59 8.65 12.40
CA LYS A 220 -32.43 9.40 12.89
C LYS A 220 -31.61 8.62 13.90
N GLY A 221 -30.33 8.39 13.60
CA GLY A 221 -29.40 7.73 14.51
C GLY A 221 -29.90 6.38 15.07
N ARG A 222 -29.53 6.08 16.33
CA ARG A 222 -29.80 4.80 17.00
C ARG A 222 -31.05 4.78 17.88
N ALA A 223 -31.71 5.92 18.07
CA ALA A 223 -32.79 6.04 19.02
C ALA A 223 -34.01 5.23 18.55
N ARG A 224 -34.66 4.51 19.49
CA ARG A 224 -35.90 3.75 19.27
C ARG A 224 -37.14 4.63 19.01
N ASP A 225 -36.96 5.95 18.83
CA ASP A 225 -38.07 6.81 18.49
C ASP A 225 -38.54 6.49 17.07
N ASP A 226 -39.73 5.91 16.98
CA ASP A 226 -40.38 5.49 15.72
C ASP A 226 -40.87 6.69 14.88
N THR A 227 -40.55 7.92 15.27
CA THR A 227 -40.89 9.13 14.52
C THR A 227 -40.04 9.24 13.25
N LEU A 228 -40.61 8.80 12.14
CA LEU A 228 -40.06 8.99 10.80
C LEU A 228 -39.94 10.50 10.52
N ALA A 229 -38.73 10.95 10.18
CA ALA A 229 -38.52 12.32 9.77
C ALA A 229 -39.11 12.52 8.37
N GLN A 230 -40.12 13.38 8.27
CA GLN A 230 -40.81 13.70 7.02
C GLN A 230 -40.38 15.05 6.42
N GLN A 231 -39.52 15.81 7.12
CA GLN A 231 -39.13 17.14 6.72
C GLN A 231 -37.62 17.20 6.46
N LYS A 232 -37.24 17.97 5.43
CA LYS A 232 -35.85 18.30 5.14
C LYS A 232 -35.23 18.93 6.37
N GLU A 233 -34.04 18.48 6.74
CA GLU A 233 -33.36 18.95 7.94
C GLU A 233 -31.93 19.36 7.62
N PRO A 234 -31.53 20.60 7.99
CA PRO A 234 -30.13 20.98 7.97
C PRO A 234 -29.39 20.28 9.12
N LEU A 235 -28.27 19.64 8.79
CA LEU A 235 -27.33 19.07 9.74
C LEU A 235 -26.08 19.96 9.81
N GLU A 236 -25.69 20.38 11.00
CA GLU A 236 -24.38 20.99 11.26
C GLU A 236 -23.54 20.06 12.14
N HIS A 237 -22.35 19.69 11.66
CA HIS A 237 -21.38 18.90 12.42
C HIS A 237 -19.98 19.44 12.16
N GLN A 238 -19.27 19.82 13.23
CA GLN A 238 -17.92 20.40 13.14
C GLN A 238 -17.83 21.61 12.19
N ALA A 239 -18.81 22.52 12.25
CA ALA A 239 -18.93 23.69 11.37
C ALA A 239 -19.02 23.35 9.86
N ARG A 240 -19.44 22.12 9.54
CA ARG A 240 -19.77 21.68 8.18
C ARG A 240 -21.25 21.37 8.10
N HIS A 241 -21.86 21.72 6.98
CA HIS A 241 -23.30 21.60 6.77
C HIS A 241 -23.62 20.45 5.82
N ALA A 242 -24.76 19.79 6.03
CA ALA A 242 -25.35 18.82 5.12
C ALA A 242 -26.88 18.90 5.18
N MET A 243 -27.56 18.24 4.24
CA MET A 243 -29.01 18.08 4.26
C MET A 243 -29.38 16.62 4.46
N LEU A 244 -30.34 16.36 5.34
CA LEU A 244 -30.94 15.06 5.59
C LEU A 244 -32.37 15.02 5.05
N HIS A 245 -32.85 13.81 4.77
CA HIS A 245 -34.23 13.55 4.33
C HIS A 245 -34.64 14.38 3.10
N VAL A 246 -33.77 14.39 2.09
CA VAL A 246 -33.93 15.17 0.86
C VAL A 246 -34.15 14.31 -0.39
N LEU A 247 -33.83 13.01 -0.34
CA LEU A 247 -34.05 12.07 -1.45
C LEU A 247 -35.19 11.09 -1.15
N ASP A 248 -36.07 10.83 -2.10
CA ASP A 248 -37.07 9.76 -1.99
C ASP A 248 -36.58 8.51 -2.75
N GLU A 249 -36.47 7.38 -2.05
CA GLU A 249 -36.02 6.11 -2.63
C GLU A 249 -36.95 5.60 -3.73
N ARG A 250 -38.25 5.86 -3.63
CA ARG A 250 -39.23 5.43 -4.65
C ARG A 250 -39.08 6.23 -5.94
N GLU A 251 -38.83 7.53 -5.83
CA GLU A 251 -38.54 8.38 -6.99
C GLU A 251 -37.25 7.94 -7.69
N LEU A 252 -36.28 7.45 -6.92
CA LEU A 252 -35.06 6.86 -7.44
C LEU A 252 -35.20 5.38 -7.82
N GLU A 253 -36.41 4.79 -7.81
CA GLU A 253 -36.66 3.37 -8.08
C GLU A 253 -35.76 2.40 -7.28
N LEU A 254 -35.40 2.78 -6.06
CA LEU A 254 -34.68 1.94 -5.12
C LEU A 254 -35.68 1.07 -4.34
N GLU A 255 -35.27 -0.17 -4.07
CA GLU A 255 -36.13 -1.17 -3.43
C GLU A 255 -35.77 -1.38 -1.95
N TYR A 256 -34.53 -1.08 -1.58
CA TYR A 256 -34.02 -1.27 -0.22
C TYR A 256 -32.74 -0.47 0.00
N GLU A 257 -32.42 -0.26 1.28
CA GLU A 257 -31.09 0.14 1.74
C GLU A 257 -30.47 -1.05 2.50
N GLY A 258 -29.20 -1.36 2.27
CA GLY A 258 -28.61 -2.63 2.71
C GLY A 258 -28.55 -2.85 4.23
N ASN A 259 -28.83 -1.84 5.05
CA ASN A 259 -28.95 -1.99 6.49
C ASN A 259 -30.39 -2.33 6.95
N ASP A 260 -31.38 -2.32 6.05
CA ASP A 260 -32.79 -2.62 6.36
C ASP A 260 -32.99 -4.00 6.97
N ILE A 261 -32.21 -4.99 6.50
CA ILE A 261 -32.29 -6.36 6.99
C ILE A 261 -32.01 -6.47 8.49
N PHE A 262 -31.13 -5.62 9.03
CA PHE A 262 -30.78 -5.63 10.45
C PHE A 262 -31.88 -5.07 11.35
N TRP A 263 -32.91 -4.44 10.78
CA TRP A 263 -33.98 -3.79 11.53
C TRP A 263 -35.24 -4.67 11.60
N GLN A 264 -35.20 -5.85 10.97
CA GLN A 264 -36.31 -6.78 10.94
C GLN A 264 -36.43 -7.58 12.24
N LYS A 265 -37.39 -7.19 13.09
CA LYS A 265 -37.61 -7.83 14.42
C LYS A 265 -37.99 -9.31 14.36
N LYS A 266 -38.51 -9.78 13.22
CA LYS A 266 -39.07 -11.14 13.09
C LYS A 266 -38.04 -12.19 12.68
N ILE A 267 -36.83 -11.76 12.31
CA ILE A 267 -35.85 -12.62 11.65
C ILE A 267 -34.53 -12.52 12.38
N ARG A 268 -33.96 -13.68 12.70
CA ARG A 268 -32.65 -13.75 13.33
C ARG A 268 -31.61 -13.49 12.26
N VAL A 269 -30.90 -12.37 12.40
CA VAL A 269 -29.80 -11.98 11.51
C VAL A 269 -28.48 -12.12 12.26
N GLU A 270 -27.59 -12.92 11.68
CA GLU A 270 -26.18 -12.99 12.05
C GLU A 270 -25.38 -12.05 11.16
N TYR A 271 -24.38 -11.38 11.73
CA TYR A 271 -23.61 -10.37 11.03
C TYR A 271 -22.12 -10.57 11.19
N GLY A 272 -21.41 -10.62 10.08
CA GLY A 272 -19.95 -10.62 10.02
C GLY A 272 -19.44 -9.44 9.22
N ALA A 273 -18.38 -8.77 9.69
CA ALA A 273 -17.68 -7.78 8.89
C ALA A 273 -16.17 -7.91 9.01
N THR A 274 -15.47 -7.94 7.87
CA THR A 274 -14.02 -7.88 7.83
C THR A 274 -13.53 -6.51 8.29
N ARG A 275 -12.57 -6.47 9.22
CA ARG A 275 -11.92 -5.21 9.67
C ARG A 275 -10.40 -5.24 9.55
N SER A 276 -9.83 -6.42 9.33
CA SER A 276 -8.40 -6.62 9.07
C SER A 276 -8.19 -8.00 8.44
N VAL A 277 -6.94 -8.31 8.12
CA VAL A 277 -6.52 -9.68 7.81
C VAL A 277 -6.90 -10.60 8.96
N ASP A 278 -7.69 -11.62 8.63
CA ASP A 278 -8.27 -12.61 9.54
C ASP A 278 -9.06 -12.03 10.73
N GLY A 279 -9.47 -10.77 10.64
CA GLY A 279 -10.15 -10.06 11.73
C GLY A 279 -11.62 -9.84 11.38
N TRP A 280 -12.47 -10.79 11.77
CA TRP A 280 -13.91 -10.69 11.59
C TRP A 280 -14.57 -10.14 12.84
N ARG A 281 -15.30 -9.03 12.69
CA ARG A 281 -16.28 -8.61 13.70
C ARG A 281 -17.53 -9.47 13.51
N TRP A 282 -17.67 -10.51 14.34
CA TRP A 282 -18.76 -11.47 14.25
C TRP A 282 -19.76 -11.27 15.38
N ASN A 283 -21.02 -11.03 15.03
CA ASN A 283 -22.09 -10.74 15.97
C ASN A 283 -23.18 -11.80 15.90
N ARG A 284 -23.25 -12.63 16.96
CA ARG A 284 -24.31 -13.63 17.12
C ARG A 284 -25.57 -12.96 17.66
N ARG A 285 -26.65 -12.94 16.87
CA ARG A 285 -27.88 -12.15 17.08
C ARG A 285 -27.57 -10.67 17.18
N PHE A 286 -27.28 -10.06 16.03
CA PHE A 286 -26.84 -8.68 15.89
C PHE A 286 -27.32 -7.73 17.00
N ASP A 287 -26.49 -7.59 18.05
CA ASP A 287 -26.68 -6.65 19.14
C ASP A 287 -25.70 -5.49 18.95
N ARG A 288 -26.23 -4.29 18.67
CA ARG A 288 -25.41 -3.10 18.40
C ARG A 288 -24.75 -2.53 19.64
N ASP A 289 -25.23 -2.87 20.84
CA ASP A 289 -24.79 -2.26 22.09
C ASP A 289 -23.62 -3.02 22.75
N HIS A 290 -23.39 -4.27 22.33
CA HIS A 290 -22.33 -5.12 22.85
C HIS A 290 -21.32 -5.48 21.74
N PRO A 291 -20.25 -4.69 21.54
CA PRO A 291 -19.23 -5.02 20.55
C PRO A 291 -18.53 -6.32 20.95
N LEU A 292 -18.81 -7.39 20.21
CA LEU A 292 -18.16 -8.68 20.39
C LEU A 292 -16.70 -8.65 19.92
N PRO A 293 -15.85 -9.52 20.48
CA PRO A 293 -14.44 -9.63 20.10
C PRO A 293 -14.31 -10.10 18.65
N PHE A 294 -13.20 -9.73 18.02
CA PHE A 294 -12.82 -10.26 16.71
C PHE A 294 -12.65 -11.78 16.76
N CYS A 295 -12.98 -12.47 15.66
CA CYS A 295 -12.68 -13.87 15.46
C CYS A 295 -11.96 -14.11 14.12
N SER A 296 -11.34 -15.28 13.96
CA SER A 296 -10.76 -15.70 12.69
C SER A 296 -11.84 -16.11 11.68
N GLN A 297 -11.46 -16.16 10.41
CA GLN A 297 -12.33 -16.63 9.34
C GLN A 297 -12.80 -18.07 9.57
N GLU A 298 -11.94 -18.96 10.06
CA GLU A 298 -12.29 -20.36 10.35
C GLU A 298 -13.32 -20.44 11.48
N ARG A 299 -13.15 -19.65 12.54
CA ARG A 299 -14.12 -19.62 13.63
C ARG A 299 -15.47 -19.08 13.16
N MET A 300 -15.49 -18.02 12.36
CA MET A 300 -16.72 -17.51 11.77
C MET A 300 -17.40 -18.55 10.88
N LEU A 301 -16.64 -19.25 10.02
CA LEU A 301 -17.19 -20.31 9.16
C LEU A 301 -17.74 -21.50 9.96
N ALA A 302 -17.06 -21.89 11.04
CA ALA A 302 -17.54 -22.93 11.95
C ALA A 302 -18.87 -22.52 12.63
N ASP A 303 -19.00 -21.25 13.00
CA ASP A 303 -20.24 -20.70 13.54
C ASP A 303 -21.37 -20.73 12.51
N ILE A 304 -21.10 -20.31 11.27
CA ILE A 304 -22.08 -20.33 10.17
C ILE A 304 -22.57 -21.75 9.90
N ALA A 305 -21.67 -22.73 9.89
CA ALA A 305 -22.00 -24.13 9.65
C ALA A 305 -22.90 -24.77 10.74
N GLN A 306 -23.06 -24.11 11.89
CA GLN A 306 -23.92 -24.56 12.99
C GLN A 306 -25.27 -23.83 13.03
N LEU A 307 -25.53 -22.91 12.10
CA LEU A 307 -26.78 -22.15 12.10
C LEU A 307 -27.97 -23.01 11.66
N GLU A 308 -29.11 -22.78 12.30
CA GLU A 308 -30.35 -23.48 12.02
C GLU A 308 -31.12 -22.80 10.86
N PRO A 309 -31.88 -23.58 10.06
CA PRO A 309 -32.82 -23.02 9.08
C PRO A 309 -33.71 -21.91 9.65
N GLY A 310 -34.02 -20.92 8.81
CA GLY A 310 -34.77 -19.72 9.22
C GLY A 310 -33.90 -18.57 9.71
N CYS A 311 -32.58 -18.78 9.86
CA CYS A 311 -31.62 -17.71 10.11
C CYS A 311 -31.18 -17.03 8.80
N CYS A 312 -30.85 -15.74 8.90
CA CYS A 312 -30.17 -14.99 7.85
C CYS A 312 -28.74 -14.66 8.29
N VAL A 313 -27.80 -14.65 7.35
CA VAL A 313 -26.42 -14.21 7.56
C VAL A 313 -26.11 -13.08 6.59
N VAL A 314 -25.50 -12.00 7.08
CA VAL A 314 -24.94 -10.95 6.23
C VAL A 314 -23.45 -10.81 6.51
N LEU A 315 -22.63 -11.06 5.51
CA LEU A 315 -21.18 -10.86 5.56
C LEU A 315 -20.84 -9.58 4.79
N THR A 316 -20.29 -8.58 5.47
CA THR A 316 -19.76 -7.35 4.86
C THR A 316 -18.26 -7.48 4.65
N ILE A 317 -17.84 -7.46 3.40
CA ILE A 317 -16.45 -7.57 2.97
C ILE A 317 -16.04 -6.27 2.31
N HIS A 318 -14.83 -5.80 2.62
CA HIS A 318 -14.21 -4.72 1.85
C HIS A 318 -13.14 -5.37 0.98
N PRO A 319 -13.22 -5.29 -0.36
CA PRO A 319 -12.25 -5.94 -1.25
C PRO A 319 -10.79 -5.55 -1.00
N CYS A 320 -10.53 -4.36 -0.45
CA CYS A 320 -9.18 -3.93 -0.06
C CYS A 320 -8.50 -4.87 0.96
N TYR A 321 -9.27 -5.63 1.77
CA TYR A 321 -8.71 -6.62 2.69
C TYR A 321 -8.35 -7.95 2.03
N TYR A 322 -8.66 -8.16 0.75
CA TYR A 322 -8.30 -9.35 -0.03
C TYR A 322 -7.47 -9.03 -1.29
N GLY A 323 -7.11 -7.75 -1.44
CA GLY A 323 -6.34 -7.22 -2.55
C GLY A 323 -4.85 -7.09 -2.27
N LEU A 324 -4.19 -8.08 -1.68
CA LEU A 324 -2.75 -7.97 -1.42
C LEU A 324 -1.98 -7.68 -2.73
N ARG A 325 -1.23 -6.57 -2.74
CA ARG A 325 -0.29 -6.19 -3.80
C ARG A 325 1.14 -6.40 -3.32
N HIS A 326 1.98 -6.93 -4.19
CA HIS A 326 3.41 -7.10 -3.92
C HIS A 326 4.25 -5.98 -4.57
N ARG A 327 3.71 -5.29 -5.59
CA ARG A 327 4.22 -4.01 -6.14
C ARG A 327 3.08 -3.06 -6.47
N ARG A 328 3.39 -1.76 -6.55
CA ARG A 328 2.43 -0.68 -6.92
C ARG A 328 1.74 -0.89 -8.27
N ASP A 329 2.42 -1.54 -9.19
CA ASP A 329 1.99 -1.75 -10.57
C ASP A 329 1.43 -3.16 -10.83
N THR A 330 1.33 -4.00 -9.80
CA THR A 330 0.90 -5.39 -9.95
C THR A 330 -0.57 -5.59 -9.64
N ALA A 331 -1.20 -6.55 -10.32
CA ALA A 331 -2.53 -7.04 -9.98
C ALA A 331 -2.54 -7.78 -8.62
N PRO A 332 -3.72 -7.94 -7.99
CA PRO A 332 -3.81 -8.68 -6.75
C PRO A 332 -3.35 -10.13 -6.89
N VAL A 333 -2.74 -10.64 -5.83
CA VAL A 333 -2.25 -12.03 -5.76
C VAL A 333 -3.42 -13.00 -5.81
N GLN A 334 -3.47 -13.86 -6.83
CA GLN A 334 -4.54 -14.85 -7.00
C GLN A 334 -4.21 -16.23 -6.45
N ARG A 335 -2.93 -16.59 -6.35
CA ARG A 335 -2.51 -17.90 -5.85
C ARG A 335 -1.25 -17.80 -4.98
N LEU A 336 -1.25 -18.58 -3.91
CA LEU A 336 -0.06 -18.92 -3.13
C LEU A 336 0.27 -20.39 -3.37
N GLU A 337 1.36 -20.69 -4.08
CA GLU A 337 1.87 -22.05 -4.18
C GLU A 337 2.71 -22.34 -2.94
N ARG A 338 2.15 -23.06 -1.97
CA ARG A 338 2.92 -23.63 -0.86
C ARG A 338 3.81 -24.73 -1.41
N ARG A 339 5.11 -24.65 -1.13
CA ARG A 339 6.05 -25.72 -1.48
C ARG A 339 6.11 -26.78 -0.37
N PRO A 340 6.65 -27.98 -0.65
CA PRO A 340 6.63 -29.09 0.31
C PRO A 340 7.28 -28.72 1.64
N VAL A 341 6.84 -29.43 2.69
CA VAL A 341 7.55 -29.44 3.97
C VAL A 341 8.92 -30.07 3.73
N VAL A 342 9.96 -29.27 3.78
CA VAL A 342 11.34 -29.74 3.76
C VAL A 342 11.82 -29.87 5.20
N VAL A 343 12.46 -30.99 5.49
CA VAL A 343 13.20 -31.13 6.75
C VAL A 343 14.51 -30.39 6.53
N HIS A 344 14.72 -29.32 7.30
CA HIS A 344 15.95 -28.54 7.21
C HIS A 344 17.14 -29.48 7.48
N PRO A 345 18.07 -29.66 6.52
CA PRO A 345 19.06 -30.74 6.58
C PRO A 345 19.96 -30.65 7.81
N ASP A 346 20.24 -29.43 8.28
CA ASP A 346 21.12 -29.21 9.43
C ASP A 346 20.39 -29.13 10.79
N LEU A 347 19.07 -28.91 10.78
CA LEU A 347 18.32 -28.60 12.01
C LEU A 347 17.28 -29.68 12.36
N GLY A 348 16.96 -30.58 11.42
CA GLY A 348 15.93 -31.61 11.60
C GLY A 348 14.50 -31.05 11.72
N TRP A 349 14.32 -29.75 11.55
CA TRP A 349 13.03 -29.10 11.69
C TRP A 349 12.23 -29.19 10.40
N ARG A 350 10.94 -29.50 10.53
CA ARG A 350 9.99 -29.43 9.42
C ARG A 350 9.71 -27.96 9.16
N THR A 351 10.24 -27.43 8.07
CA THR A 351 9.98 -26.07 7.59
C THR A 351 9.34 -26.11 6.20
N TRP A 352 8.70 -25.03 5.79
CA TRP A 352 8.12 -24.90 4.46
C TRP A 352 9.13 -24.19 3.56
N GLU A 353 9.32 -24.65 2.32
CA GLU A 353 9.96 -23.79 1.32
C GLU A 353 9.10 -22.50 1.14
N PRO A 354 9.71 -21.31 0.97
CA PRO A 354 8.97 -20.08 0.74
C PRO A 354 7.93 -20.26 -0.35
N GLY A 355 6.67 -19.97 -0.05
CA GLY A 355 5.60 -20.11 -1.03
C GLY A 355 5.82 -19.19 -2.22
N ARG A 356 5.48 -19.64 -3.44
CA ARG A 356 5.49 -18.77 -4.63
C ARG A 356 4.17 -18.01 -4.68
N VAL A 357 4.26 -16.68 -4.64
CA VAL A 357 3.15 -15.77 -4.90
C VAL A 357 2.98 -15.69 -6.42
N VAL A 358 1.84 -16.11 -6.96
CA VAL A 358 1.53 -15.98 -8.38
C VAL A 358 0.41 -14.95 -8.53
N ALA A 359 0.77 -13.76 -9.02
CA ALA A 359 -0.19 -12.83 -9.59
C ALA A 359 -0.49 -13.30 -11.01
N VAL A 360 -1.73 -13.71 -11.27
CA VAL A 360 -2.15 -14.22 -12.58
C VAL A 360 -2.48 -13.02 -13.45
N HIS A 361 -1.48 -12.45 -14.10
CA HIS A 361 -1.72 -11.85 -15.42
C HIS A 361 -1.33 -12.89 -16.46
N GLU A 362 -2.23 -13.18 -17.38
CA GLU A 362 -2.07 -14.12 -18.50
C GLU A 362 -1.04 -13.66 -19.56
N ALA A 363 -0.08 -12.82 -19.19
CA ALA A 363 1.11 -12.62 -19.99
C ALA A 363 2.03 -13.85 -19.80
N HIS A 364 1.66 -14.89 -20.54
CA HIS A 364 2.44 -16.03 -21.02
C HIS A 364 3.90 -16.07 -20.59
N ASP A 365 4.30 -17.17 -19.93
CA ASP A 365 5.60 -17.84 -20.06
C ASP A 365 6.87 -16.98 -20.25
N ASP A 366 6.91 -15.77 -19.67
CA ASP A 366 8.05 -14.89 -19.82
C ASP A 366 9.12 -15.26 -18.78
N PRO A 367 10.34 -15.66 -19.17
CA PRO A 367 11.47 -15.81 -18.25
C PRO A 367 11.84 -14.51 -17.51
N ARG A 368 11.26 -13.36 -17.89
CA ARG A 368 11.27 -12.07 -17.18
C ARG A 368 10.24 -11.96 -16.04
N LEU A 369 9.45 -12.99 -15.78
CA LEU A 369 8.53 -13.03 -14.63
C LEU A 369 9.29 -13.10 -13.31
N GLU A 370 9.33 -11.94 -12.66
CA GLU A 370 9.98 -11.67 -11.40
C GLU A 370 9.33 -12.47 -10.26
N ARG A 371 10.14 -13.29 -9.59
CA ARG A 371 9.70 -14.22 -8.54
C ARG A 371 10.02 -13.63 -7.17
N GLN A 372 9.18 -12.76 -6.63
CA GLN A 372 9.52 -12.18 -5.34
C GLN A 372 9.23 -13.10 -4.15
N THR A 373 10.29 -13.31 -3.37
CA THR A 373 10.22 -13.61 -1.94
C THR A 373 9.79 -12.32 -1.24
N LEU A 374 8.76 -12.39 -0.41
CA LEU A 374 8.28 -11.28 0.41
C LEU A 374 9.44 -10.70 1.25
N HIS A 375 9.89 -9.49 0.92
CA HIS A 375 10.73 -8.70 1.82
C HIS A 375 9.87 -8.32 3.01
N VAL A 376 10.16 -8.91 4.16
CA VAL A 376 9.45 -8.65 5.41
C VAL A 376 10.33 -7.72 6.22
N PRO A 377 10.09 -6.41 6.16
CA PRO A 377 10.81 -5.50 7.03
C PRO A 377 10.38 -5.71 8.47
N ASN A 378 11.31 -5.42 9.36
CA ASN A 378 11.08 -5.44 10.80
C ASN A 378 11.73 -4.19 11.41
N GLN A 379 11.92 -4.16 12.73
CA GLN A 379 12.59 -3.06 13.44
C GLN A 379 14.00 -2.73 12.92
N LEU A 380 14.58 -3.60 12.08
CA LEU A 380 15.93 -3.48 11.52
C LEU A 380 15.94 -2.82 10.13
N GLY A 381 14.78 -2.62 9.47
CA GLY A 381 14.66 -2.03 8.12
C GLY A 381 14.09 -3.00 7.07
N MET A 382 14.21 -2.64 5.79
CA MET A 382 13.96 -3.52 4.64
C MET A 382 15.04 -4.59 4.59
N LEU A 383 14.75 -5.74 5.17
CA LEU A 383 15.69 -6.84 5.22
C LEU A 383 15.57 -7.73 4.00
N ASP A 384 16.72 -8.17 3.54
CA ASP A 384 16.88 -9.14 2.47
C ASP A 384 16.99 -10.58 3.04
N VAL A 385 16.93 -10.73 4.36
CA VAL A 385 16.99 -12.04 5.04
C VAL A 385 16.00 -12.11 6.20
N HIS A 386 15.41 -13.29 6.40
CA HIS A 386 14.37 -13.54 7.41
C HIS A 386 14.88 -13.37 8.85
N ASP A 387 16.17 -13.59 9.10
CA ASP A 387 16.81 -13.37 10.40
C ASP A 387 18.27 -12.92 10.22
N PRO A 388 18.52 -11.61 9.99
CA PRO A 388 19.86 -11.07 9.76
C PRO A 388 20.77 -11.19 10.98
N LEU A 389 20.20 -11.41 12.17
CA LEU A 389 20.91 -11.49 13.43
C LEU A 389 20.91 -12.91 14.00
N SER A 390 20.66 -13.92 13.17
CA SER A 390 20.76 -15.31 13.60
C SER A 390 22.20 -15.62 14.06
N PRO A 391 22.37 -16.50 15.06
CA PRO A 391 23.70 -16.85 15.57
C PRO A 391 24.68 -17.25 14.46
N ALA A 392 24.23 -18.07 13.49
CA ALA A 392 25.05 -18.53 12.37
C ALA A 392 25.60 -17.38 11.49
N ARG A 393 24.84 -16.29 11.33
CA ARG A 393 25.26 -15.09 10.58
C ARG A 393 26.16 -14.19 11.41
N LEU A 394 25.86 -14.03 12.70
CA LEU A 394 26.69 -13.25 13.62
C LEU A 394 28.06 -13.88 13.86
N GLU A 395 28.15 -15.21 13.76
CA GLU A 395 29.37 -16.02 13.86
C GLU A 395 30.11 -16.18 12.51
N ALA A 396 29.56 -15.66 11.40
CA ALA A 396 30.27 -15.70 10.13
C ALA A 396 31.60 -14.92 10.25
N PRO A 397 32.75 -15.51 9.91
CA PRO A 397 34.05 -14.84 9.97
C PRO A 397 34.08 -13.54 9.16
N ARG A 398 33.36 -13.52 8.03
CA ARG A 398 33.18 -12.34 7.19
C ARG A 398 31.73 -11.86 7.24
N ARG A 399 31.53 -10.57 7.50
CA ARG A 399 30.22 -9.95 7.62
C ARG A 399 30.20 -8.67 6.80
N VAL A 400 29.46 -8.67 5.71
CA VAL A 400 29.39 -7.55 4.76
C VAL A 400 28.10 -6.78 5.02
N LEU A 401 28.19 -5.50 5.36
CA LEU A 401 27.03 -4.61 5.46
C LEU A 401 26.90 -3.82 4.15
N ILE A 402 25.72 -3.78 3.56
CA ILE A 402 25.43 -3.03 2.35
C ILE A 402 24.45 -1.90 2.71
N LEU A 403 24.85 -0.66 2.44
CA LEU A 403 24.08 0.55 2.70
C LEU A 403 23.84 1.26 1.36
N ASP A 404 22.58 1.45 0.97
CA ASP A 404 22.27 2.02 -0.35
C ASP A 404 20.91 2.73 -0.44
N GLY A 405 20.84 3.69 -1.35
CA GLY A 405 19.67 4.52 -1.62
C GLY A 405 18.60 3.86 -2.50
N GLY A 406 18.68 2.56 -2.78
CA GLY A 406 17.65 1.75 -3.45
C GLY A 406 18.11 1.05 -4.74
N ALA A 407 19.24 1.45 -5.32
CA ALA A 407 19.73 0.93 -6.60
C ALA A 407 20.28 -0.51 -6.52
N MET A 408 20.90 -0.93 -5.41
CA MET A 408 21.50 -2.27 -5.29
C MET A 408 20.51 -3.35 -4.83
N ALA A 409 19.47 -2.95 -4.11
CA ALA A 409 18.48 -3.87 -3.56
C ALA A 409 17.19 -3.94 -4.38
N ASP A 410 17.05 -3.07 -5.39
CA ASP A 410 15.89 -2.86 -6.28
C ASP A 410 14.61 -3.59 -5.80
N PRO A 411 13.61 -2.87 -5.25
CA PRO A 411 12.41 -3.49 -4.69
C PRO A 411 11.56 -4.22 -5.72
N GLY A 412 11.89 -4.15 -7.01
CA GLY A 412 11.33 -5.01 -8.02
C GLY A 412 11.94 -6.42 -8.00
N ILE A 413 13.25 -6.58 -7.83
CA ILE A 413 13.91 -7.86 -8.09
C ILE A 413 13.61 -8.92 -7.02
N ALA A 414 13.49 -10.17 -7.50
CA ALA A 414 13.47 -11.36 -6.67
C ALA A 414 14.69 -11.41 -5.73
N MET A 415 14.45 -11.48 -4.43
CA MET A 415 15.47 -11.64 -3.39
C MET A 415 16.70 -12.49 -3.78
N PRO A 416 16.59 -13.73 -4.28
CA PRO A 416 17.76 -14.55 -4.63
C PRO A 416 18.62 -13.97 -5.76
N SER A 417 18.04 -13.05 -6.54
CA SER A 417 18.64 -12.40 -7.71
C SER A 417 19.06 -10.96 -7.43
N SER A 418 18.85 -10.45 -6.20
CA SER A 418 19.37 -9.15 -5.82
C SER A 418 20.89 -9.21 -5.66
N ALA A 419 21.55 -8.08 -5.93
CA ALA A 419 23.01 -8.00 -5.85
C ALA A 419 23.56 -8.41 -4.46
N PRO A 420 22.93 -8.02 -3.32
CA PRO A 420 23.32 -8.51 -2.00
C PRO A 420 23.35 -10.05 -1.86
N ARG A 421 22.34 -10.75 -2.39
CA ARG A 421 22.26 -12.22 -2.27
C ARG A 421 23.19 -12.92 -3.23
N LEU A 422 23.32 -12.41 -4.45
CA LEU A 422 24.29 -12.91 -5.42
C LEU A 422 25.71 -12.73 -4.87
N LEU A 423 26.01 -11.58 -4.25
CA LEU A 423 27.30 -11.33 -3.60
C LEU A 423 27.58 -12.33 -2.48
N GLU A 424 26.62 -12.55 -1.56
CA GLU A 424 26.78 -13.54 -0.49
C GLU A 424 27.07 -14.93 -1.07
N SER A 425 26.34 -15.32 -2.12
CA SER A 425 26.53 -16.61 -2.81
C SER A 425 27.91 -16.72 -3.44
N LEU A 426 28.37 -15.68 -4.14
CA LEU A 426 29.68 -15.65 -4.80
C LEU A 426 30.82 -15.73 -3.79
N LEU A 427 30.76 -14.95 -2.70
CA LEU A 427 31.76 -14.98 -1.64
C LEU A 427 31.82 -16.34 -0.95
N ASN A 428 30.68 -17.01 -0.80
CA ASN A 428 30.60 -18.34 -0.18
C ASN A 428 31.02 -19.49 -1.11
N SER A 429 31.01 -19.30 -2.43
CA SER A 429 31.37 -20.34 -3.41
C SER A 429 32.81 -20.83 -3.26
N GLY A 430 33.72 -19.99 -2.74
CA GLY A 430 35.11 -20.34 -2.43
C GLY A 430 35.32 -20.99 -1.06
N GLY A 431 34.26 -21.45 -0.39
CA GLY A 431 34.34 -22.05 0.96
C GLY A 431 34.47 -21.05 2.11
N ASN A 432 34.44 -19.74 1.82
CA ASN A 432 34.37 -18.72 2.87
C ASN A 432 32.99 -18.73 3.50
N ARG A 433 32.90 -18.52 4.82
CA ARG A 433 31.62 -18.27 5.49
C ARG A 433 31.39 -16.76 5.59
N THR A 434 30.50 -16.26 4.75
CA THR A 434 30.15 -14.85 4.63
C THR A 434 28.66 -14.65 4.86
N ALA A 435 28.31 -13.64 5.66
CA ALA A 435 26.95 -13.14 5.79
C ALA A 435 26.86 -11.71 5.26
N CYS A 436 25.91 -11.44 4.36
CA CYS A 436 25.62 -10.09 3.86
C CYS A 436 24.35 -9.53 4.51
N LEU A 437 24.40 -8.32 5.06
CA LEU A 437 23.22 -7.61 5.55
C LEU A 437 22.98 -6.40 4.68
N SER A 438 21.85 -6.36 3.97
CA SER A 438 21.46 -5.19 3.19
C SER A 438 20.50 -4.30 3.97
N LEU A 439 20.84 -3.02 4.13
CA LEU A 439 19.97 -1.98 4.65
C LEU A 439 19.82 -0.92 3.56
N THR A 440 18.68 -0.94 2.87
CA THR A 440 18.45 -0.12 1.68
C THR A 440 17.08 0.53 1.67
N HIS A 441 16.99 1.75 1.16
CA HIS A 441 15.70 2.42 0.97
C HIS A 441 15.76 3.46 -0.14
N PRO A 442 14.78 3.44 -1.07
CA PRO A 442 14.65 4.44 -2.13
C PRO A 442 14.76 5.88 -1.60
N GLY A 443 15.67 6.66 -2.17
CA GLY A 443 15.78 8.09 -1.84
C GLY A 443 16.68 8.43 -0.65
N MET A 444 17.27 7.45 0.05
CA MET A 444 18.19 7.75 1.14
C MET A 444 19.55 8.24 0.64
N GLY A 445 20.09 9.25 1.33
CA GLY A 445 21.46 9.72 1.13
C GLY A 445 22.41 9.35 2.27
N ALA A 446 23.71 9.55 2.06
CA ALA A 446 24.80 9.25 2.99
C ALA A 446 24.58 9.78 4.42
N SER A 447 23.98 10.97 4.57
CA SER A 447 23.70 11.58 5.88
C SER A 447 22.80 10.72 6.78
N ARG A 448 21.93 9.91 6.16
CA ARG A 448 21.00 8.98 6.83
C ARG A 448 21.52 7.56 6.90
N LEU A 449 22.23 7.11 5.86
CA LEU A 449 22.90 5.80 5.87
C LEU A 449 23.88 5.68 7.06
N TYR A 450 24.44 6.80 7.52
CA TYR A 450 25.23 6.84 8.75
C TYR A 450 24.50 6.32 10.01
N GLY A 451 23.19 6.59 10.15
CA GLY A 451 22.41 6.07 11.28
C GLY A 451 22.27 4.55 11.23
N TRP A 452 22.09 4.00 10.03
CA TRP A 452 22.07 2.56 9.79
C TRP A 452 23.41 1.89 10.01
N LEU A 453 24.50 2.57 9.65
CA LEU A 453 25.84 2.11 9.98
C LEU A 453 25.97 1.93 11.49
N LEU A 454 25.73 2.98 12.29
CA LEU A 454 25.84 2.92 13.74
C LEU A 454 24.98 1.81 14.36
N PHE A 455 23.75 1.67 13.84
CA PHE A 455 22.86 0.58 14.24
C PHE A 455 23.50 -0.79 13.99
N ALA A 456 23.94 -1.05 12.75
CA ALA A 456 24.55 -2.31 12.35
C ALA A 456 25.86 -2.59 13.11
N LEU A 457 26.63 -1.56 13.49
CA LEU A 457 27.84 -1.74 14.29
C LEU A 457 27.54 -2.38 15.65
N SER A 458 26.44 -1.97 16.30
CA SER A 458 26.08 -2.48 17.62
C SER A 458 25.58 -3.93 17.61
N ARG A 459 25.07 -4.42 16.46
CA ARG A 459 24.39 -5.72 16.35
C ARG A 459 25.09 -6.72 15.43
N PHE A 460 25.45 -6.29 14.23
CA PHE A 460 26.00 -7.13 13.17
C PHE A 460 27.53 -7.18 13.18
N LYS A 461 28.19 -6.08 13.56
CA LYS A 461 29.66 -5.92 13.62
C LYS A 461 30.33 -6.29 12.27
N PRO A 462 30.04 -5.52 11.20
CA PRO A 462 30.57 -5.82 9.86
C PRO A 462 32.10 -5.81 9.82
N THR A 463 32.68 -6.70 9.02
CA THR A 463 34.09 -6.69 8.60
C THR A 463 34.30 -5.82 7.36
N ASP A 464 33.25 -5.70 6.53
CA ASP A 464 33.25 -4.91 5.31
C ASP A 464 31.94 -4.11 5.25
N VAL A 465 32.01 -2.86 4.82
CA VAL A 465 30.86 -1.99 4.56
C VAL A 465 30.91 -1.58 3.10
N ILE A 466 29.81 -1.79 2.38
CA ILE A 466 29.59 -1.35 1.01
C ILE A 466 28.61 -0.18 1.08
N LEU A 467 29.00 0.96 0.51
CA LEU A 467 28.15 2.14 0.40
C LEU A 467 27.82 2.43 -1.06
N GLY A 468 26.55 2.29 -1.43
CA GLY A 468 26.03 2.72 -2.73
C GLY A 468 25.99 4.23 -2.83
N LEU A 469 26.60 4.78 -3.87
CA LEU A 469 26.58 6.20 -4.20
C LEU A 469 25.82 6.37 -5.50
N THR A 470 24.81 7.23 -5.49
CA THR A 470 24.10 7.62 -6.70
C THR A 470 24.57 8.96 -7.23
N ALA A 471 24.32 9.26 -8.50
CA ALA A 471 24.66 10.58 -9.02
C ALA A 471 23.84 11.73 -8.39
N ILE A 472 22.72 11.39 -7.75
CA ILE A 472 21.87 12.31 -7.00
C ILE A 472 22.15 12.30 -5.49
N GLU A 473 23.23 11.63 -5.06
CA GLU A 473 23.65 11.52 -3.65
C GLU A 473 23.78 12.87 -2.93
N PRO A 474 24.31 13.95 -3.56
CA PRO A 474 24.39 15.26 -2.92
C PRO A 474 23.03 15.82 -2.55
N ALA A 475 22.03 15.66 -3.44
CA ALA A 475 20.66 16.08 -3.18
C ALA A 475 20.02 15.20 -2.10
N ARG A 476 20.19 13.88 -2.18
CA ARG A 476 19.65 12.94 -1.18
C ARG A 476 20.21 13.17 0.22
N SER A 477 21.46 13.61 0.32
CA SER A 477 22.13 13.81 1.59
C SER A 477 21.66 15.06 2.33
N LEU A 478 21.24 16.12 1.64
CA LEU A 478 20.87 17.39 2.27
C LEU A 478 19.60 17.30 3.14
N PRO A 479 19.61 17.75 4.41
CA PRO A 479 18.42 17.70 5.27
C PRO A 479 17.25 18.57 4.82
N ALA A 480 17.50 19.65 4.07
CA ALA A 480 16.50 20.65 3.66
C ALA A 480 15.40 20.09 2.74
N ILE A 481 15.78 19.19 1.81
CA ILE A 481 14.83 18.45 0.95
C ILE A 481 13.84 17.63 1.78
N TRP A 482 14.21 17.31 3.03
CA TRP A 482 13.41 16.51 3.93
C TRP A 482 12.71 17.34 5.02
N SER A 483 13.18 18.56 5.33
CA SER A 483 12.57 19.42 6.36
C SER A 483 11.51 20.39 5.83
N MET A 484 11.53 20.75 4.55
CA MET A 484 10.52 21.68 3.99
C MET A 484 9.18 21.02 3.68
N HIS A 485 9.14 19.69 3.51
CA HIS A 485 7.89 18.94 3.41
C HIS A 485 7.94 17.73 4.36
N GLU A 486 7.31 17.94 5.51
CA GLU A 486 6.96 16.98 6.56
C GLU A 486 8.03 16.27 7.37
N GLY A 487 9.35 16.30 7.12
CA GLY A 487 10.37 15.94 8.13
C GLY A 487 10.25 14.54 8.79
N LEU A 488 9.40 13.68 8.25
CA LEU A 488 8.90 12.46 8.87
C LEU A 488 9.14 11.32 7.88
N SER A 489 10.40 10.94 7.65
CA SER A 489 10.63 9.63 7.03
C SER A 489 10.28 8.55 8.05
N TRP A 490 9.18 7.83 7.80
CA TRP A 490 8.66 6.76 8.66
C TRP A 490 9.61 5.55 8.74
N HIS A 491 10.51 5.44 7.75
CA HIS A 491 11.36 4.27 7.50
C HIS A 491 12.74 4.31 8.16
N HIS A 492 13.03 5.31 8.99
CA HIS A 492 14.29 5.36 9.74
C HIS A 492 14.16 4.75 11.14
N PRO A 493 15.12 3.92 11.57
CA PRO A 493 15.24 3.56 12.97
C PRO A 493 15.34 4.84 13.80
N ALA A 494 14.78 4.80 15.00
CA ALA A 494 15.01 5.82 16.01
C ALA A 494 16.52 5.95 16.22
N GLY A 495 17.14 6.99 15.68
CA GLY A 495 18.58 7.03 15.70
C GLY A 495 19.21 8.20 14.97
N ALA A 496 20.52 8.22 15.11
CA ALA A 496 21.33 9.35 14.77
C ALA A 496 21.39 9.62 13.27
N CYS A 497 21.60 10.89 12.93
CA CYS A 497 21.87 11.31 11.56
C CYS A 497 23.02 12.30 11.53
N LEU A 498 23.49 12.60 10.32
CA LEU A 498 24.39 13.71 10.06
C LEU A 498 23.59 14.92 9.60
N ALA A 499 23.84 16.09 10.20
CA ALA A 499 23.20 17.35 9.83
C ALA A 499 24.28 18.41 9.52
N PRO A 500 24.03 19.37 8.62
CA PRO A 500 24.99 20.42 8.33
C PRO A 500 25.05 21.40 9.50
N ASP A 501 26.26 21.85 9.83
CA ASP A 501 26.50 23.02 10.64
C ASP A 501 26.58 24.30 9.78
N ALA A 502 26.88 25.44 10.41
CA ALA A 502 27.03 26.73 9.72
C ALA A 502 28.14 26.76 8.65
N GLN A 503 29.05 25.79 8.66
CA GLN A 503 30.16 25.64 7.70
C GLN A 503 29.88 24.54 6.66
N SER A 504 28.64 24.02 6.59
CA SER A 504 28.27 22.86 5.76
C SER A 504 29.01 21.58 6.14
N SER A 505 29.55 21.49 7.36
CA SER A 505 30.18 20.29 7.89
C SER A 505 29.14 19.38 8.51
N ALA A 506 29.28 18.07 8.35
CA ALA A 506 28.43 17.10 9.01
C ALA A 506 28.66 17.12 10.52
N GLU A 507 27.59 17.21 11.30
CA GLU A 507 27.52 17.07 12.76
C GLU A 507 26.66 15.86 13.12
N HIS A 508 27.08 15.08 14.11
CA HIS A 508 26.30 13.96 14.64
C HIS A 508 25.13 14.47 15.47
N ARG A 509 23.93 13.96 15.22
CA ARG A 509 22.76 14.24 16.06
C ARG A 509 22.11 12.94 16.50
N ASP A 510 22.07 12.67 17.80
CA ASP A 510 21.52 11.44 18.40
C ASP A 510 20.05 11.20 18.05
N ALA A 511 19.30 12.26 17.75
CA ALA A 511 17.93 12.20 17.28
C ALA A 511 17.68 13.23 16.19
N SER A 512 17.21 12.79 15.02
CA SER A 512 16.65 13.72 14.04
C SER A 512 15.47 14.48 14.66
N PRO A 513 15.28 15.79 14.37
CA PRO A 513 14.11 16.55 14.85
C PRO A 513 12.78 15.83 14.56
N GLY A 514 12.66 15.16 13.41
CA GLY A 514 11.52 14.33 13.05
C GLY A 514 11.24 13.15 13.99
N TRP A 515 12.24 12.65 14.74
CA TRP A 515 12.02 11.62 15.78
C TRP A 515 11.24 12.14 16.99
N ARG A 516 11.42 13.39 17.41
CA ARG A 516 10.65 13.97 18.54
C ARG A 516 9.23 14.33 18.12
N VAL A 517 9.06 14.82 16.89
CA VAL A 517 7.75 15.11 16.28
C VAL A 517 6.92 13.83 16.10
N ARG A 518 7.57 12.68 15.79
CA ARG A 518 6.94 11.34 15.69
C ARG A 518 6.17 10.89 16.95
N GLN A 519 6.55 11.33 18.15
CA GLN A 519 5.86 10.92 19.38
C GLN A 519 4.53 11.66 19.62
N GLN A 520 4.26 12.75 18.88
CA GLN A 520 3.20 13.70 19.23
C GLN A 520 2.12 13.89 18.16
N LEU A 521 2.23 13.29 16.96
CA LEU A 521 1.28 13.51 15.86
C LEU A 521 0.56 12.22 15.39
N PRO A 522 -0.72 12.32 14.98
CA PRO A 522 -1.43 11.28 14.23
C PRO A 522 -0.76 11.01 12.88
N ARG A 523 -0.86 9.76 12.42
CA ARG A 523 -0.12 9.24 11.25
C ARG A 523 -0.65 9.80 9.93
N LEU A 524 0.12 10.66 9.26
CA LEU A 524 -0.14 11.13 7.89
C LEU A 524 0.70 10.35 6.87
N ILE A 525 0.14 10.11 5.69
CA ILE A 525 0.75 9.41 4.55
C ILE A 525 1.77 10.35 3.89
N GLU A 526 3.01 9.89 3.69
CA GLU A 526 4.03 10.61 2.93
C GLU A 526 3.58 10.75 1.46
N ASN A 527 3.24 11.97 1.03
CA ASN A 527 3.20 12.28 -0.40
C ASN A 527 4.63 12.55 -0.87
N TRP A 528 5.14 11.69 -1.75
CA TRP A 528 6.41 11.92 -2.43
C TRP A 528 6.28 13.22 -3.26
N PRO A 529 7.02 14.30 -2.96
CA PRO A 529 7.09 15.40 -3.91
C PRO A 529 7.85 14.87 -5.11
N GLY A 530 7.20 14.82 -6.27
CA GLY A 530 7.95 14.80 -7.52
C GLY A 530 8.95 15.95 -7.43
N ILE A 531 10.24 15.64 -7.46
CA ILE A 531 11.32 16.63 -7.53
C ILE A 531 11.00 17.46 -8.78
N SER A 532 10.40 18.63 -8.59
CA SER A 532 9.93 19.49 -9.67
C SER A 532 11.08 20.19 -10.37
N THR A 533 12.27 20.15 -9.78
CA THR A 533 13.53 20.39 -10.47
C THR A 533 13.89 19.13 -11.27
N PRO A 534 13.95 19.19 -12.61
CA PRO A 534 14.42 18.06 -13.39
C PRO A 534 15.78 17.59 -12.85
N LEU A 535 15.90 16.33 -12.44
CA LEU A 535 17.16 15.76 -11.94
C LEU A 535 18.30 15.92 -12.97
N SER A 536 17.95 16.06 -14.25
CA SER A 536 18.85 16.43 -15.35
C SER A 536 19.55 17.77 -15.15
N ASP A 537 18.92 18.74 -14.48
CA ASP A 537 19.45 20.09 -14.32
C ASP A 537 20.47 20.14 -13.17
N ILE A 538 20.29 19.30 -12.15
CA ILE A 538 21.27 19.10 -11.06
C ILE A 538 22.49 18.33 -11.58
N ALA A 539 22.24 17.32 -12.43
CA ALA A 539 23.25 16.51 -13.09
C ALA A 539 24.15 17.30 -14.07
N ALA A 540 23.60 18.30 -14.78
CA ALA A 540 24.31 19.08 -15.78
C ALA A 540 25.08 20.30 -15.20
N ALA A 541 24.88 20.62 -13.92
CA ALA A 541 25.50 21.80 -13.32
C ALA A 541 26.98 21.53 -12.98
N PRO A 542 27.94 22.35 -13.46
CA PRO A 542 29.38 22.17 -13.16
C PRO A 542 29.71 22.34 -11.66
N LYS A 543 28.79 22.91 -10.88
CA LYS A 543 28.79 22.91 -9.42
C LYS A 543 27.36 22.67 -8.93
N LEU A 544 27.21 21.81 -7.92
CA LEU A 544 25.91 21.58 -7.30
C LEU A 544 25.39 22.87 -6.66
N PRO A 545 24.08 23.17 -6.77
CA PRO A 545 23.51 24.37 -6.18
C PRO A 545 23.62 24.31 -4.65
N ARG A 546 23.85 25.47 -4.02
CA ARG A 546 23.68 25.62 -2.57
C ARG A 546 22.19 25.53 -2.25
N VAL A 547 21.82 24.68 -1.29
CA VAL A 547 20.44 24.57 -0.80
C VAL A 547 20.39 25.19 0.59
N ASP A 548 19.58 26.22 0.77
CA ASP A 548 19.50 27.00 2.02
C ASP A 548 20.88 27.48 2.53
N GLY A 549 21.78 27.81 1.61
CA GLY A 549 23.14 28.24 1.92
C GLY A 549 24.14 27.11 2.20
N VAL A 550 23.69 25.85 2.26
CA VAL A 550 24.54 24.66 2.45
C VAL A 550 25.17 24.25 1.12
N ASP A 551 26.49 24.06 1.10
CA ASP A 551 27.20 23.47 -0.02
C ASP A 551 27.02 21.94 0.00
N ALA A 552 26.23 21.42 -0.94
CA ALA A 552 25.85 20.01 -0.98
C ALA A 552 27.05 19.06 -1.16
N GLU A 553 28.05 19.46 -1.96
CA GLU A 553 29.23 18.65 -2.23
C GLU A 553 30.14 18.59 -0.99
N ALA A 554 30.34 19.75 -0.34
CA ALA A 554 31.09 19.80 0.91
C ALA A 554 30.39 18.99 2.02
N PHE A 555 29.06 19.11 2.11
CA PHE A 555 28.28 18.36 3.10
C PHE A 555 28.33 16.85 2.86
N LEU A 556 28.13 16.39 1.62
CA LEU A 556 28.29 14.98 1.26
C LEU A 556 29.71 14.48 1.60
N SER A 557 30.74 15.24 1.22
CA SER A 557 32.14 14.88 1.50
C SER A 557 32.39 14.67 2.99
N THR A 558 31.83 15.53 3.85
CA THR A 558 31.94 15.37 5.31
C THR A 558 31.11 14.20 5.85
N CYS A 559 29.97 13.88 5.24
CA CYS A 559 29.21 12.67 5.58
C CYS A 559 30.00 11.39 5.28
N LEU A 560 30.58 11.30 4.08
CA LEU A 560 31.39 10.15 3.67
C LEU A 560 32.65 10.02 4.53
N ALA A 561 33.31 11.14 4.85
CA ALA A 561 34.47 11.13 5.75
C ALA A 561 34.12 10.60 7.15
N ARG A 562 32.94 10.93 7.68
CA ARG A 562 32.45 10.38 8.96
C ARG A 562 32.16 8.89 8.87
N ILE A 563 31.48 8.43 7.82
CA ILE A 563 31.26 7.00 7.57
C ILE A 563 32.59 6.25 7.53
N ALA A 564 33.59 6.78 6.81
CA ALA A 564 34.92 6.20 6.70
C ALA A 564 35.65 6.16 8.04
N ALA A 565 35.65 7.26 8.81
CA ALA A 565 36.25 7.30 10.14
C ALA A 565 35.59 6.28 11.08
N THR A 566 34.27 6.14 11.03
CA THR A 566 33.52 5.15 11.81
C THR A 566 33.88 3.71 11.41
N CYS A 567 33.99 3.40 10.12
CA CYS A 567 34.44 2.08 9.65
C CYS A 567 35.89 1.79 10.08
N ALA A 568 36.78 2.77 9.95
CA ALA A 568 38.17 2.64 10.40
C ALA A 568 38.27 2.38 11.91
N SER A 569 37.42 3.03 12.72
CA SER A 569 37.45 2.88 14.19
C SER A 569 37.13 1.46 14.68
N ILE A 570 36.48 0.65 13.84
CA ILE A 570 36.14 -0.75 14.14
C ILE A 570 36.95 -1.74 13.30
N GLY A 571 37.90 -1.26 12.49
CA GLY A 571 38.68 -2.09 11.57
C GLY A 571 37.88 -2.69 10.41
N ALA A 572 36.73 -2.11 10.04
CA ALA A 572 35.95 -2.55 8.90
C ALA A 572 36.48 -1.93 7.60
N GLY A 573 36.61 -2.72 6.53
CA GLY A 573 36.88 -2.21 5.20
C GLY A 573 35.68 -1.41 4.67
N LEU A 574 35.91 -0.28 4.01
CA LEU A 574 34.86 0.51 3.38
C LEU A 574 35.05 0.52 1.87
N HIS A 575 34.01 0.14 1.13
CA HIS A 575 33.97 0.08 -0.32
C HIS A 575 32.85 0.99 -0.83
N PHE A 576 33.14 1.86 -1.78
CA PHE A 576 32.12 2.68 -2.43
C PHE A 576 31.71 2.03 -3.73
N VAL A 577 30.43 2.02 -4.02
CA VAL A 577 29.89 1.45 -5.27
C VAL A 577 29.16 2.53 -6.02
N LEU A 578 29.51 2.73 -7.28
CA LEU A 578 28.76 3.64 -8.14
C LEU A 578 27.48 2.94 -8.59
N THR A 579 26.33 3.52 -8.24
CA THR A 579 25.01 3.03 -8.63
C THR A 579 24.22 4.17 -9.28
N ASP A 580 23.22 3.86 -10.09
CA ASP A 580 22.37 4.90 -10.69
C ASP A 580 20.94 4.40 -10.80
N ASP A 581 19.98 5.31 -10.63
CA ASP A 581 18.62 4.92 -10.27
C ASP A 581 17.76 4.62 -11.49
N VAL A 582 17.76 5.40 -12.59
CA VAL A 582 16.77 5.09 -13.66
C VAL A 582 17.10 5.56 -15.09
N ARG A 583 17.93 6.58 -15.35
CA ARG A 583 17.98 7.22 -16.69
C ARG A 583 19.35 7.72 -17.20
N PRO A 584 20.29 8.15 -16.34
CA PRO A 584 21.59 8.64 -16.81
C PRO A 584 22.61 7.55 -17.21
N VAL A 585 22.38 6.28 -16.89
CA VAL A 585 23.26 5.13 -17.23
C VAL A 585 23.66 5.11 -18.71
N ARG A 586 22.80 5.60 -19.62
CA ARG A 586 23.05 5.60 -21.06
C ARG A 586 23.85 6.79 -21.58
N ASP A 587 24.18 7.78 -20.75
CA ASP A 587 24.97 8.94 -21.15
C ASP A 587 26.44 8.78 -20.70
N PRO A 588 27.38 8.47 -21.61
CA PRO A 588 28.80 8.34 -21.27
C PRO A 588 29.40 9.61 -20.66
N ALA A 589 28.95 10.80 -21.07
CA ALA A 589 29.46 12.06 -20.55
C ALA A 589 29.02 12.26 -19.10
N PHE A 590 27.79 11.88 -18.78
CA PHE A 590 27.30 11.87 -17.42
C PHE A 590 28.04 10.88 -16.53
N ARG A 591 28.27 9.64 -17.02
CA ARG A 591 29.02 8.62 -16.27
C ARG A 591 30.44 9.08 -15.97
N GLU A 592 31.13 9.66 -16.94
CA GLU A 592 32.47 10.20 -16.73
C GLU A 592 32.46 11.36 -15.72
N HIS A 593 31.46 12.24 -15.79
CA HIS A 593 31.28 13.29 -14.79
C HIS A 593 31.05 12.71 -13.39
N PHE A 594 30.20 11.69 -13.27
CA PHE A 594 29.90 11.03 -12.00
C PHE A 594 31.11 10.27 -11.44
N ARG A 595 31.85 9.55 -12.28
CA ARG A 595 33.15 8.93 -11.93
C ARG A 595 34.13 9.97 -11.39
N ALA A 596 34.28 11.10 -12.08
CA ALA A 596 35.14 12.18 -11.64
C ALA A 596 34.67 12.79 -10.31
N ALA A 597 33.35 12.91 -10.09
CA ALA A 597 32.79 13.41 -8.84
C ALA A 597 33.01 12.42 -7.68
N ALA A 598 32.66 11.16 -7.86
CA ALA A 598 32.88 10.11 -6.86
C ALA A 598 34.36 9.92 -6.55
N ALA A 599 35.24 10.00 -7.56
CA ALA A 599 36.68 9.98 -7.36
C ALA A 599 37.16 11.14 -6.47
N ARG A 600 36.58 12.34 -6.60
CA ARG A 600 36.87 13.47 -5.69
C ARG A 600 36.36 13.20 -4.27
N TRP A 601 35.14 12.66 -4.13
CA TRP A 601 34.52 12.38 -2.84
C TRP A 601 35.25 11.27 -2.06
N CYS A 602 35.70 10.24 -2.77
CA CYS A 602 36.21 9.00 -2.18
C CYS A 602 37.73 8.85 -2.24
N LYS A 603 38.48 9.77 -2.88
CA LYS A 603 39.93 9.70 -3.19
C LYS A 603 40.84 9.17 -2.06
N ARG A 604 40.42 9.34 -0.80
CA ARG A 604 41.19 8.98 0.40
C ARG A 604 40.41 8.14 1.41
N LEU A 605 39.21 7.69 1.06
CA LEU A 605 38.27 7.06 2.00
C LEU A 605 38.16 5.54 1.81
N GLY A 606 38.41 5.03 0.61
CA GLY A 606 38.32 3.60 0.30
C GLY A 606 38.33 3.32 -1.21
N PRO A 607 38.45 2.06 -1.63
CA PRO A 607 38.30 1.67 -3.03
C PRO A 607 36.90 2.01 -3.58
N ILE A 608 36.86 2.34 -4.87
CA ILE A 608 35.63 2.53 -5.63
C ILE A 608 35.45 1.29 -6.51
N VAL A 609 34.29 0.66 -6.41
CA VAL A 609 33.81 -0.39 -7.31
C VAL A 609 32.93 0.28 -8.35
N ASP A 610 33.35 0.19 -9.59
CA ASP A 610 32.66 0.77 -10.73
C ASP A 610 32.06 -0.36 -11.59
N PRO A 611 30.74 -0.58 -11.54
CA PRO A 611 30.10 -1.64 -12.31
C PRO A 611 29.76 -1.20 -13.74
N PHE A 612 29.98 0.06 -14.14
CA PHE A 612 29.53 0.57 -15.43
C PHE A 612 30.23 -0.10 -16.61
N ASP A 613 31.49 -0.53 -16.46
CA ASP A 613 32.19 -1.28 -17.51
C ASP A 613 31.50 -2.63 -17.77
N SER A 614 31.00 -3.29 -16.72
CA SER A 614 30.22 -4.52 -16.84
C SER A 614 28.84 -4.25 -17.46
N TYR A 615 28.22 -3.10 -17.18
CA TYR A 615 26.96 -2.72 -17.81
C TYR A 615 27.13 -2.40 -19.30
N ASP A 616 28.25 -1.78 -19.70
CA ASP A 616 28.60 -1.55 -21.10
C ASP A 616 28.81 -2.87 -21.85
N ALA A 617 29.41 -3.87 -21.20
CA ALA A 617 29.54 -5.20 -21.76
C ALA A 617 28.17 -5.87 -22.00
N LEU A 618 27.24 -5.77 -21.06
CA LEU A 618 25.86 -6.28 -21.23
C LEU A 618 25.14 -5.59 -22.40
N ASP A 619 25.25 -4.26 -22.50
CA ASP A 619 24.62 -3.49 -23.60
C ASP A 619 25.22 -3.87 -24.96
N ALA A 620 26.53 -4.08 -25.05
CA ALA A 620 27.20 -4.57 -26.26
C ALA A 620 26.75 -5.97 -26.68
N GLU A 621 26.29 -6.80 -25.74
CA GLU A 621 25.67 -8.12 -25.98
C GLU A 621 24.17 -8.03 -26.31
N GLY A 622 23.58 -6.83 -26.32
CA GLY A 622 22.16 -6.61 -26.55
C GLY A 622 21.27 -6.92 -25.34
N ILE A 623 21.86 -6.98 -24.14
CA ILE A 623 21.16 -7.18 -22.88
C ILE A 623 20.99 -5.82 -22.20
N ASP A 624 19.75 -5.32 -22.11
CA ASP A 624 19.48 -4.04 -21.45
C ASP A 624 19.82 -4.14 -19.94
N PRO A 625 20.74 -3.33 -19.42
CA PRO A 625 21.07 -3.33 -17.99
C PRO A 625 19.94 -2.74 -17.14
N LEU A 626 18.89 -2.18 -17.74
CA LEU A 626 17.74 -1.58 -17.06
C LEU A 626 16.43 -2.30 -17.39
N ARG A 627 15.49 -2.25 -16.44
CA ARG A 627 14.11 -2.74 -16.65
C ARG A 627 13.22 -1.63 -17.20
N PRO A 628 12.13 -1.96 -17.93
CA PRO A 628 11.19 -0.96 -18.47
C PRO A 628 10.56 -0.04 -17.40
N ALA A 629 10.40 -0.52 -16.18
CA ALA A 629 9.83 0.23 -15.05
C ALA A 629 10.86 1.12 -14.32
N GLY A 630 12.12 1.11 -14.75
CA GLY A 630 13.25 1.68 -14.02
C GLY A 630 13.91 0.69 -13.06
N GLY A 631 15.19 0.95 -12.71
CA GLY A 631 16.03 0.05 -11.93
C GLY A 631 16.83 -0.95 -12.78
N LEU A 632 17.76 -1.66 -12.12
CA LEU A 632 18.69 -2.58 -12.77
C LEU A 632 17.97 -3.87 -13.24
N SER A 633 18.45 -4.51 -14.29
CA SER A 633 18.03 -5.85 -14.72
C SER A 633 18.68 -6.94 -13.86
N ILE A 634 18.18 -8.18 -13.95
CA ILE A 634 18.78 -9.32 -13.23
C ILE A 634 20.26 -9.50 -13.60
N ASP A 635 20.58 -9.34 -14.89
CA ASP A 635 21.95 -9.46 -15.38
C ASP A 635 22.82 -8.30 -14.87
N ALA A 636 22.27 -7.08 -14.77
CA ALA A 636 22.98 -5.97 -14.15
C ALA A 636 23.23 -6.19 -12.64
N HIS A 637 22.28 -6.75 -11.89
CA HIS A 637 22.53 -7.13 -10.49
C HIS A 637 23.59 -8.24 -10.35
N ARG A 638 23.64 -9.17 -11.29
CA ARG A 638 24.70 -10.20 -11.35
C ARG A 638 26.06 -9.57 -11.61
N ALA A 639 26.17 -8.75 -12.65
CA ALA A 639 27.38 -8.01 -12.99
C ALA A 639 27.89 -7.15 -11.81
N LEU A 640 26.96 -6.48 -11.12
CA LEU A 640 27.25 -5.72 -9.91
C LEU A 640 27.79 -6.60 -8.77
N ALA A 641 27.14 -7.74 -8.51
CA ALA A 641 27.57 -8.68 -7.48
C ALA A 641 28.96 -9.29 -7.79
N GLU A 642 29.26 -9.55 -9.06
CA GLU A 642 30.57 -10.05 -9.50
C GLU A 642 31.67 -9.00 -9.31
N ALA A 643 31.42 -7.75 -9.70
CA ALA A 643 32.35 -6.64 -9.48
C ALA A 643 32.63 -6.44 -7.98
N LEU A 644 31.59 -6.51 -7.14
CA LEU A 644 31.70 -6.45 -5.68
C LEU A 644 32.49 -7.65 -5.11
N ALA A 645 32.24 -8.86 -5.60
CA ALA A 645 32.95 -10.05 -5.15
C ALA A 645 34.44 -9.95 -5.51
N ALA A 646 34.78 -9.48 -6.71
CA ALA A 646 36.16 -9.27 -7.15
C ALA A 646 36.90 -8.24 -6.28
N ALA A 647 36.23 -7.16 -5.87
CA ALA A 647 36.81 -6.15 -4.99
C ALA A 647 37.01 -6.65 -3.55
N LEU A 648 36.17 -7.59 -3.10
CA LEU A 648 36.19 -8.13 -1.75
C LEU A 648 37.10 -9.35 -1.59
N LEU A 649 37.33 -10.13 -2.64
CA LEU A 649 38.25 -11.27 -2.59
C LEU A 649 39.70 -10.80 -2.74
N PRO A 650 40.66 -11.41 -2.03
CA PRO A 650 42.08 -11.13 -2.27
C PRO A 650 42.42 -11.38 -3.74
N ALA A 651 43.27 -10.53 -4.34
CA ALA A 651 43.84 -10.83 -5.65
C ALA A 651 44.58 -12.17 -5.57
N GLN A 652 44.09 -13.18 -6.30
CA GLN A 652 44.67 -14.52 -6.34
C GLN A 652 45.98 -14.54 -7.14
#